data_AF-A0AAD4J3V1-F1
#
_entry.id   AF-A0AAD4J3V1-F1
#
_cell.length_a   1.000
_cell.length_b   1.000
_cell.length_c   1.000
_cell.angle_alpha   90.00
_cell.angle_beta   90.00
_cell.angle_gamma   90.00
#
_symmetry.space_group_name_H-M   'P 1'
#
loop_
_entity.id
_entity.type
_entity.pdbx_description
1 polymer ?
#
loop_
_entity_poly.entity_id
_entity_poly.type
_entity_poly.pdbx_seq_one_letter_code
_entity_poly.pdbx_strand_id
1 'polypeptide(L)'
;MQVQDRILPTSDSPKPHNHRKPFSIHSKNLDFSSWASENLYKIVTILLLITTVAALFFLRNYSTAGGDAAALLCLQSTQSRTIHPKFPQINWNSIDRIVDRTPFASFQSEKWIVVSVSDYPSDSLRRLTKIKGWQVLAIGNSRTPKDWNLKGAIFLSLELQAQLGFRVVDYLPYDSYVRKTVGYLFAIQHGAQKIYDVDDRGDVIDDDIGKHFDVELIGESARQEVILQYSHENPNRTVVNPYIHFGQRSVWPRGLPLENVGDIGHEEFYTEVFGGKQFIQQGISNGLPDVDSVFYFTRKASLEAFDIRFDDRAPKVALPQGTMVPVNSFNTIFHSSAFWGLMLPVSVSTMASDVLRGYWAQRLLWEVGGYVVVYPPTVRRYDRVEAYPFSEEKDLHVNVGRLINFLVAWRSSKHRLFEKILELSYVMAEEGFWTEKDVQFTAAWLQDLLSVGYQQPRLMSLELDRPRATIGHGDRKEFVPQKLPSVHLGVEEIGTVNYEIGNLIHWRKHFGNVVLVMFCSGPVERTALEWRLLYGRIFKTVIILSGEKNVDLAVEEGQLDYVYKYLPKVFDRYSSADGFLFLHDDTILNYWNLLQADKSKLWITDKVSKSWTTVSVAGNSDWFVKQADMVKKVVATMPAHFQVNYKDSVKDQQNLVICNSEVFYVPRHFVSDFTDLVNLVDDLDIHHKVAIPMFFLAMDSPQNFDSVFNSMKYKQKLQSNSTLFYSAEAPAVHPWSVTSEQDFIKLIRIMAVGDPLLMELV
;
A
#
# COMPACT_ATOMS: atom_id res chain seq x y z
N MET A 1 27.94 -42.47 -87.24
CA MET A 1 28.18 -43.73 -86.49
C MET A 1 28.79 -43.37 -85.14
N GLN A 2 28.58 -44.21 -84.12
CA GLN A 2 28.92 -44.03 -82.69
C GLN A 2 30.27 -43.33 -82.42
N VAL A 3 30.38 -42.36 -81.50
CA VAL A 3 30.26 -42.47 -80.01
C VAL A 3 31.37 -43.34 -79.43
N GLN A 4 32.22 -42.78 -78.55
CA GLN A 4 32.26 -43.18 -77.13
C GLN A 4 33.14 -42.26 -76.25
N ASP A 5 32.69 -42.06 -75.02
CA ASP A 5 33.35 -41.35 -73.91
C ASP A 5 34.43 -42.18 -73.19
N ARG A 6 35.34 -41.52 -72.43
CA ARG A 6 35.44 -41.61 -70.94
C ARG A 6 36.73 -40.98 -70.32
N ILE A 7 36.55 -39.81 -69.71
CA ILE A 7 36.78 -39.48 -68.26
C ILE A 7 38.07 -39.97 -67.52
N LEU A 8 38.91 -38.98 -67.12
CA LEU A 8 39.81 -38.85 -65.91
C LEU A 8 41.05 -39.77 -65.72
N PRO A 9 42.07 -39.42 -64.86
CA PRO A 9 42.39 -38.15 -64.15
C PRO A 9 43.90 -37.66 -64.15
N THR A 10 44.13 -36.44 -63.63
CA THR A 10 45.32 -35.90 -62.89
C THR A 10 46.79 -36.12 -63.33
N SER A 11 47.55 -35.03 -63.54
CA SER A 11 48.69 -34.57 -62.68
C SER A 11 49.53 -33.43 -63.32
N ASP A 12 50.41 -32.82 -62.51
CA ASP A 12 51.10 -31.51 -62.65
C ASP A 12 51.96 -31.17 -63.90
N SER A 13 52.27 -29.88 -64.00
CA SER A 13 53.05 -29.14 -65.04
C SER A 13 54.54 -29.55 -65.19
N PRO A 14 55.27 -29.24 -66.31
CA PRO A 14 55.67 -27.84 -66.63
C PRO A 14 55.81 -27.44 -68.14
N LYS A 15 56.21 -26.18 -68.36
CA LYS A 15 56.54 -25.38 -69.59
C LYS A 15 57.55 -26.07 -70.57
N PRO A 16 57.76 -25.63 -71.87
CA PRO A 16 57.77 -24.23 -72.37
C PRO A 16 57.36 -23.90 -73.85
N HIS A 17 57.41 -22.58 -74.18
CA HIS A 17 57.58 -21.86 -75.46
C HIS A 17 57.63 -22.65 -76.81
N ASN A 18 57.09 -22.15 -77.94
CA ASN A 18 57.44 -20.85 -78.56
C ASN A 18 56.48 -20.35 -79.70
N HIS A 19 56.64 -19.07 -80.07
CA HIS A 19 55.95 -18.26 -81.11
C HIS A 19 55.68 -18.92 -82.50
N ARG A 20 54.70 -18.50 -83.34
CA ARG A 20 54.51 -17.14 -83.94
C ARG A 20 53.10 -16.88 -84.55
N LYS A 21 52.58 -15.65 -84.30
CA LYS A 21 51.95 -14.61 -85.19
C LYS A 21 51.08 -14.99 -86.43
N PRO A 22 50.23 -14.08 -86.97
CA PRO A 22 49.70 -12.79 -86.44
C PRO A 22 48.17 -12.60 -86.60
N PHE A 23 47.59 -11.59 -85.93
CA PHE A 23 46.72 -10.57 -86.58
C PHE A 23 46.64 -9.34 -85.65
N SER A 24 46.50 -8.14 -86.23
CA SER A 24 46.61 -6.86 -85.52
C SER A 24 45.24 -6.19 -85.37
N ILE A 25 44.85 -5.86 -84.14
CA ILE A 25 43.77 -4.90 -83.84
C ILE A 25 44.27 -3.95 -82.73
N HIS A 26 43.99 -2.66 -82.86
CA HIS A 26 44.43 -1.61 -81.96
C HIS A 26 43.97 -1.80 -80.50
N SER A 27 44.91 -1.77 -79.56
CA SER A 27 44.63 -1.50 -78.14
C SER A 27 44.61 0.01 -77.87
N LYS A 28 43.46 0.59 -77.57
CA LYS A 28 43.40 1.89 -76.87
C LYS A 28 43.65 1.64 -75.38
N ASN A 29 44.54 2.40 -74.78
CA ASN A 29 44.70 2.42 -73.32
C ASN A 29 43.37 2.87 -72.68
N LEU A 30 42.87 2.07 -71.74
CA LEU A 30 41.73 2.46 -70.91
C LEU A 30 42.25 3.38 -69.81
N ASP A 31 41.90 4.66 -69.92
CA ASP A 31 42.12 5.63 -68.85
C ASP A 31 41.22 5.29 -67.65
N PHE A 32 41.81 5.21 -66.46
CA PHE A 32 41.07 4.92 -65.24
C PHE A 32 40.00 6.00 -64.96
N SER A 33 40.20 7.23 -65.44
CA SER A 33 39.23 8.31 -65.33
C SER A 33 37.91 8.01 -66.07
N SER A 34 37.99 7.39 -67.26
CA SER A 34 36.80 7.10 -68.07
C SER A 34 36.01 5.92 -67.48
N TRP A 35 36.70 4.85 -67.06
CA TRP A 35 36.05 3.71 -66.38
C TRP A 35 35.35 4.12 -65.08
N ALA A 36 35.99 4.99 -64.28
CA ALA A 36 35.43 5.52 -63.04
C ALA A 36 34.22 6.43 -63.31
N SER A 37 34.23 7.22 -64.39
CA SER A 37 33.11 8.09 -64.76
C SER A 37 31.88 7.29 -65.25
N GLU A 38 32.06 6.27 -66.09
CA GLU A 38 30.95 5.44 -66.61
C GLU A 38 30.32 4.56 -65.51
N ASN A 39 31.11 4.15 -64.51
CA ASN A 39 30.64 3.34 -63.39
C ASN A 39 30.39 4.16 -62.12
N LEU A 40 30.44 5.50 -62.19
CA LEU A 40 30.30 6.39 -61.04
C LEU A 40 29.00 6.11 -60.28
N TYR A 41 27.88 5.90 -60.98
CA TYR A 41 26.60 5.60 -60.33
C TYR A 41 26.62 4.27 -59.56
N LYS A 42 27.32 3.25 -60.07
CA LYS A 42 27.48 1.95 -59.37
C LYS A 42 28.39 2.09 -58.16
N ILE A 43 29.46 2.86 -58.28
CA ILE A 43 30.38 3.15 -57.18
C ILE A 43 29.62 3.91 -56.09
N VAL A 44 28.83 4.92 -56.45
CA VAL A 44 27.99 5.69 -55.52
C VAL A 44 26.91 4.81 -54.87
N THR A 45 26.22 3.94 -55.59
CA THR A 45 25.22 3.03 -54.97
C THR A 45 25.87 1.98 -54.06
N ILE A 46 27.05 1.46 -54.41
CA ILE A 46 27.81 0.57 -53.52
C ILE A 46 28.29 1.34 -52.27
N LEU A 47 28.75 2.58 -52.41
CA LEU A 47 29.15 3.41 -51.27
C LEU A 47 27.97 3.76 -50.36
N LEU A 48 26.80 4.05 -50.94
CA LEU A 48 25.53 4.26 -50.21
C LEU A 48 25.07 2.98 -49.50
N LEU A 49 25.21 1.81 -50.13
CA LEU A 49 24.91 0.53 -49.50
C LEU A 49 25.87 0.24 -48.33
N ILE A 50 27.17 0.45 -48.51
CA ILE A 50 28.18 0.28 -47.46
C ILE A 50 27.93 1.26 -46.31
N THR A 51 27.61 2.53 -46.59
CA THR A 51 27.32 3.52 -45.54
C THR A 51 25.99 3.28 -44.84
N THR A 52 24.95 2.79 -45.51
CA THR A 52 23.69 2.37 -44.83
C THR A 52 23.86 1.10 -44.02
N VAL A 53 24.60 0.10 -44.51
CA VAL A 53 24.93 -1.11 -43.73
C VAL A 53 25.83 -0.77 -42.54
N ALA A 54 26.83 0.12 -42.70
CA ALA A 54 27.66 0.61 -41.62
C ALA A 54 26.85 1.44 -40.61
N ALA A 55 25.93 2.31 -41.06
CA ALA A 55 25.03 3.06 -40.19
C ALA A 55 24.09 2.14 -39.41
N LEU A 56 23.55 1.09 -40.04
CA LEU A 56 22.75 0.06 -39.38
C LEU A 56 23.58 -0.74 -38.36
N PHE A 57 24.83 -1.09 -38.68
CA PHE A 57 25.74 -1.73 -37.72
C PHE A 57 26.13 -0.81 -36.56
N PHE A 58 26.34 0.49 -36.82
CA PHE A 58 26.58 1.48 -35.77
C PHE A 58 25.35 1.65 -34.88
N LEU A 59 24.15 1.87 -35.45
CA LEU A 59 22.90 1.97 -34.70
C LEU A 59 22.62 0.71 -33.87
N ARG A 60 22.87 -0.48 -34.43
CA ARG A 60 22.66 -1.77 -33.75
C ARG A 60 23.71 -2.06 -32.67
N ASN A 61 24.97 -1.69 -32.88
CA ASN A 61 26.01 -1.83 -31.86
C ASN A 61 25.86 -0.77 -30.76
N TYR A 62 25.38 0.44 -31.09
CA TYR A 62 25.09 1.49 -30.11
C TYR A 62 23.84 1.17 -29.27
N SER A 63 22.90 0.38 -29.80
CA SER A 63 21.76 -0.14 -29.02
C SER A 63 22.06 -1.40 -28.19
N THR A 64 23.21 -2.05 -28.40
CA THR A 64 23.61 -3.28 -27.68
C THR A 64 24.84 -3.12 -26.78
N ALA A 65 25.68 -2.10 -27.00
CA ALA A 65 26.72 -1.64 -26.08
C ALA A 65 26.30 -0.30 -25.47
N GLY A 66 25.88 -0.32 -24.19
CA GLY A 66 25.27 0.83 -23.50
C GLY A 66 26.23 2.01 -23.27
N GLY A 67 26.40 2.86 -24.29
CA GLY A 67 27.18 4.08 -24.24
C GLY A 67 26.32 5.34 -24.11
N ASP A 68 26.36 5.97 -22.93
CA ASP A 68 25.96 7.35 -22.61
C ASP A 68 24.83 7.99 -23.42
N ALA A 69 23.62 7.42 -23.31
CA ALA A 69 22.39 8.16 -23.59
C ALA A 69 22.28 9.47 -22.75
N ALA A 70 22.98 9.54 -21.61
CA ALA A 70 23.06 10.71 -20.75
C ALA A 70 23.67 11.95 -21.44
N ALA A 71 24.66 11.79 -22.32
CA ALA A 71 25.31 12.92 -23.00
C ALA A 71 24.38 13.57 -24.03
N LEU A 72 23.58 12.77 -24.76
CA LEU A 72 22.58 13.26 -25.70
C LEU A 72 21.37 13.89 -24.99
N LEU A 73 20.96 13.36 -23.84
CA LEU A 73 19.94 13.97 -22.98
C LEU A 73 20.40 15.32 -22.41
N CYS A 74 21.67 15.44 -22.00
CA CYS A 74 22.25 16.73 -21.60
C CYS A 74 22.23 17.74 -22.75
N LEU A 75 22.65 17.35 -23.95
CA LEU A 75 22.65 18.24 -25.12
C LEU A 75 21.23 18.66 -25.55
N GLN A 76 20.24 17.77 -25.48
CA GLN A 76 18.83 18.13 -25.68
C GLN A 76 18.31 19.09 -24.60
N SER A 77 18.68 18.90 -23.33
CA SER A 77 18.29 19.82 -22.24
C SER A 77 18.80 21.26 -22.46
N THR A 78 19.96 21.42 -23.10
CA THR A 78 20.55 22.73 -23.41
C THR A 78 20.04 23.39 -24.71
N GLN A 79 19.14 22.75 -25.47
CA GLN A 79 18.57 23.31 -26.71
C GLN A 79 17.08 23.70 -26.62
N SER A 80 16.52 23.80 -25.41
CA SER A 80 15.26 24.53 -25.22
C SER A 80 15.50 26.04 -25.41
N ARG A 81 15.47 26.49 -26.67
CA ARG A 81 15.13 27.89 -26.97
C ARG A 81 13.76 28.14 -26.36
N THR A 82 13.63 29.14 -25.49
CA THR A 82 12.36 29.63 -24.96
C THR A 82 11.49 30.19 -26.08
N ILE A 83 10.80 29.30 -26.78
CA ILE A 83 9.68 29.63 -27.65
C ILE A 83 8.52 29.95 -26.70
N HIS A 84 8.35 31.23 -26.37
CA HIS A 84 7.13 31.66 -25.68
C HIS A 84 5.93 31.29 -26.58
N PRO A 85 4.98 30.47 -26.10
CA PRO A 85 3.78 30.14 -26.85
C PRO A 85 3.02 31.43 -27.19
N LYS A 86 2.27 31.43 -28.29
CA LYS A 86 1.50 32.60 -28.70
C LYS A 86 0.12 32.58 -28.04
N PHE A 87 -0.18 33.59 -27.22
CA PHE A 87 -1.47 33.67 -26.53
C PHE A 87 -2.64 33.87 -27.53
N PRO A 88 -3.62 32.95 -27.63
CA PRO A 88 -4.72 33.09 -28.58
C PRO A 88 -5.65 34.26 -28.23
N GLN A 89 -5.91 35.14 -29.19
CA GLN A 89 -6.88 36.24 -29.04
C GLN A 89 -8.24 35.79 -29.57
N ILE A 90 -9.20 35.58 -28.68
CA ILE A 90 -10.53 35.05 -28.99
C ILE A 90 -11.60 36.10 -28.66
N ASN A 91 -12.43 36.46 -29.64
CA ASN A 91 -13.63 37.25 -29.37
C ASN A 91 -14.77 36.32 -28.93
N TRP A 92 -14.88 36.09 -27.62
CA TRP A 92 -15.90 35.25 -27.00
C TRP A 92 -17.35 35.60 -27.35
N ASN A 93 -17.61 36.82 -27.82
CA ASN A 93 -18.95 37.31 -28.14
C ASN A 93 -19.35 37.06 -29.62
N SER A 94 -18.44 36.57 -30.47
CA SER A 94 -18.66 36.39 -31.92
C SER A 94 -18.31 34.97 -32.39
N ILE A 95 -18.71 33.96 -31.62
CA ILE A 95 -18.47 32.55 -31.95
C ILE A 95 -19.75 31.97 -32.58
N ASP A 96 -19.65 31.57 -33.84
CA ASP A 96 -20.76 30.99 -34.59
C ASP A 96 -21.17 29.61 -34.06
N ARG A 97 -22.48 29.33 -34.10
CA ARG A 97 -23.01 28.02 -33.74
C ARG A 97 -22.69 26.97 -34.80
N ILE A 98 -22.33 25.78 -34.35
CA ILE A 98 -22.17 24.59 -35.18
C ILE A 98 -23.48 23.79 -35.12
N VAL A 99 -23.96 23.36 -36.28
CA VAL A 99 -25.18 22.56 -36.43
C VAL A 99 -24.79 21.20 -36.98
N ASP A 100 -25.17 20.13 -36.28
CA ASP A 100 -24.95 18.77 -36.77
C ASP A 100 -25.69 18.55 -38.10
N ARG A 101 -24.99 17.92 -39.05
CA ARG A 101 -25.49 17.53 -40.38
C ARG A 101 -25.43 16.03 -40.61
N THR A 102 -24.98 15.26 -39.62
CA THR A 102 -24.97 13.80 -39.66
C THR A 102 -26.39 13.23 -39.53
N PRO A 103 -26.61 11.92 -39.77
CA PRO A 103 -27.91 11.28 -39.57
C PRO A 103 -28.47 11.38 -38.14
N PHE A 104 -27.65 11.78 -37.17
CA PHE A 104 -28.00 11.84 -35.76
C PHE A 104 -28.50 13.22 -35.30
N ALA A 105 -28.58 14.23 -36.18
CA ALA A 105 -28.91 15.63 -35.87
C ALA A 105 -30.18 15.85 -35.02
N SER A 106 -31.15 14.93 -35.06
CA SER A 106 -32.40 14.99 -34.28
C SER A 106 -32.37 14.21 -32.96
N PHE A 107 -31.33 13.42 -32.71
CA PHE A 107 -31.18 12.63 -31.49
C PHE A 107 -30.85 13.54 -30.29
N GLN A 108 -31.37 13.21 -29.12
CA GLN A 108 -31.09 13.91 -27.85
C GLN A 108 -31.05 12.89 -26.70
N SER A 109 -30.14 13.07 -25.76
CA SER A 109 -30.09 12.32 -24.49
C SER A 109 -29.40 13.15 -23.41
N GLU A 110 -29.84 13.02 -22.15
CA GLU A 110 -29.15 13.65 -21.02
C GLU A 110 -27.97 12.83 -20.48
N LYS A 111 -27.93 11.52 -20.77
CA LYS A 111 -27.00 10.56 -20.16
C LYS A 111 -26.26 9.78 -21.25
N TRP A 112 -24.94 9.95 -21.29
CA TRP A 112 -24.08 9.44 -22.36
C TRP A 112 -22.92 8.62 -21.81
N ILE A 113 -22.61 7.50 -22.46
CA ILE A 113 -21.41 6.68 -22.23
C ILE A 113 -20.49 6.90 -23.43
N VAL A 114 -19.31 7.49 -23.21
CA VAL A 114 -18.39 7.89 -24.29
C VAL A 114 -17.14 7.01 -24.26
N VAL A 115 -16.94 6.27 -25.35
CA VAL A 115 -15.90 5.23 -25.45
C VAL A 115 -15.15 5.33 -26.78
N SER A 116 -13.83 5.15 -26.76
CA SER A 116 -13.04 5.01 -27.99
C SER A 116 -12.98 3.53 -28.36
N VAL A 117 -13.11 3.21 -29.65
CA VAL A 117 -13.06 1.83 -30.16
C VAL A 117 -11.94 1.68 -31.19
N SER A 118 -11.07 0.68 -31.00
CA SER A 118 -9.96 0.38 -31.93
C SER A 118 -10.15 -0.94 -32.67
N ASP A 119 -11.09 -1.79 -32.23
CA ASP A 119 -11.33 -3.15 -32.71
C ASP A 119 -12.86 -3.41 -32.78
N TYR A 120 -13.27 -4.59 -33.21
CA TYR A 120 -14.66 -5.04 -33.21
C TYR A 120 -15.29 -5.01 -31.80
N PRO A 121 -16.64 -4.84 -31.68
CA PRO A 121 -17.26 -4.61 -30.39
C PRO A 121 -17.05 -5.75 -29.38
N SER A 122 -16.39 -5.43 -28.26
CA SER A 122 -16.13 -6.32 -27.12
C SER A 122 -17.42 -6.71 -26.39
N ASP A 123 -17.36 -7.78 -25.57
CA ASP A 123 -18.50 -8.17 -24.72
C ASP A 123 -18.87 -7.09 -23.69
N SER A 124 -17.86 -6.43 -23.10
CA SER A 124 -18.06 -5.31 -22.17
C SER A 124 -18.77 -4.14 -22.86
N LEU A 125 -18.37 -3.79 -24.09
CA LEU A 125 -19.06 -2.76 -24.86
C LEU A 125 -20.51 -3.16 -25.23
N ARG A 126 -20.77 -4.45 -25.48
CA ARG A 126 -22.13 -5.00 -25.68
C ARG A 126 -22.97 -5.01 -24.40
N ARG A 127 -22.37 -4.97 -23.20
CA ARG A 127 -23.09 -4.76 -21.93
C ARG A 127 -23.45 -3.28 -21.76
N LEU A 128 -22.53 -2.36 -22.04
CA LEU A 128 -22.77 -0.92 -21.95
C LEU A 128 -24.02 -0.49 -22.75
N THR A 129 -24.28 -1.07 -23.93
CA THR A 129 -25.49 -0.74 -24.73
C THR A 129 -26.81 -1.27 -24.15
N LYS A 130 -26.78 -2.05 -23.07
CA LYS A 130 -27.96 -2.57 -22.37
C LYS A 130 -28.31 -1.78 -21.11
N ILE A 131 -27.41 -0.89 -20.65
CA ILE A 131 -27.62 -0.06 -19.45
C ILE A 131 -28.76 0.91 -19.73
N LYS A 132 -29.85 0.81 -18.96
CA LYS A 132 -31.10 1.53 -19.24
C LYS A 132 -30.94 3.03 -19.02
N GLY A 133 -31.47 3.82 -19.94
CA GLY A 133 -31.47 5.28 -19.83
C GLY A 133 -30.14 5.97 -20.15
N TRP A 134 -29.13 5.23 -20.65
CA TRP A 134 -27.86 5.76 -21.10
C TRP A 134 -27.66 5.49 -22.59
N GLN A 135 -27.15 6.48 -23.35
CA GLN A 135 -26.79 6.32 -24.75
C GLN A 135 -25.29 6.06 -24.89
N VAL A 136 -24.90 4.93 -25.51
CA VAL A 136 -23.50 4.65 -25.87
C VAL A 136 -23.11 5.42 -27.14
N LEU A 137 -21.97 6.11 -27.08
CA LEU A 137 -21.33 6.79 -28.18
C LEU A 137 -19.92 6.21 -28.36
N ALA A 138 -19.72 5.50 -29.47
CA ALA A 138 -18.46 4.87 -29.85
C ALA A 138 -17.70 5.75 -30.85
N ILE A 139 -16.46 6.10 -30.52
CA ILE A 139 -15.62 6.99 -31.33
C ILE A 139 -14.54 6.15 -32.00
N GLY A 140 -14.57 6.11 -33.34
CA GLY A 140 -13.57 5.41 -34.13
C GLY A 140 -12.24 6.17 -34.23
N ASN A 141 -11.18 5.42 -34.46
CA ASN A 141 -9.84 5.88 -34.82
C ASN A 141 -9.39 5.15 -36.10
N SER A 142 -8.16 5.35 -36.56
CA SER A 142 -7.70 4.72 -37.81
C SER A 142 -7.46 3.20 -37.75
N ARG A 143 -7.55 2.58 -36.57
CA ARG A 143 -7.52 1.11 -36.43
C ARG A 143 -8.91 0.47 -36.45
N THR A 144 -9.97 1.22 -36.17
CA THR A 144 -11.34 0.69 -36.14
C THR A 144 -11.73 0.05 -37.48
N PRO A 145 -12.31 -1.16 -37.50
CA PRO A 145 -12.82 -1.80 -38.71
C PRO A 145 -13.82 -0.91 -39.48
N LYS A 146 -13.78 -0.95 -40.82
CA LYS A 146 -14.65 -0.12 -41.67
C LYS A 146 -16.13 -0.56 -41.64
N ASP A 147 -16.37 -1.82 -41.31
CA ASP A 147 -17.67 -2.46 -41.15
C ASP A 147 -18.15 -2.48 -39.68
N TRP A 148 -17.50 -1.73 -38.79
CA TRP A 148 -17.83 -1.66 -37.38
C TRP A 148 -19.29 -1.24 -37.17
N ASN A 149 -20.03 -2.05 -36.42
CA ASN A 149 -21.43 -1.80 -36.10
C ASN A 149 -21.80 -2.45 -34.76
N LEU A 150 -22.53 -1.71 -33.92
CA LEU A 150 -23.12 -2.22 -32.68
C LEU A 150 -24.51 -1.63 -32.48
N LYS A 151 -25.53 -2.49 -32.49
CA LYS A 151 -26.92 -2.09 -32.21
C LYS A 151 -27.01 -1.47 -30.80
N GLY A 152 -27.58 -0.26 -30.72
CA GLY A 152 -27.74 0.51 -29.48
C GLY A 152 -26.62 1.53 -29.23
N ALA A 153 -25.52 1.49 -29.98
CA ALA A 153 -24.51 2.55 -29.97
C ALA A 153 -24.68 3.50 -31.15
N ILE A 154 -24.38 4.79 -30.93
CA ILE A 154 -24.08 5.74 -32.01
C ILE A 154 -22.59 5.60 -32.33
N PHE A 155 -22.23 5.43 -33.60
CA PHE A 155 -20.85 5.29 -34.04
C PHE A 155 -20.41 6.52 -34.84
N LEU A 156 -19.32 7.16 -34.39
CA LEU A 156 -18.68 8.26 -35.10
C LEU A 156 -17.38 7.75 -35.76
N SER A 157 -17.47 7.38 -37.03
CA SER A 157 -16.30 7.08 -37.86
C SER A 157 -15.45 8.33 -38.08
N LEU A 158 -14.22 8.19 -38.59
CA LEU A 158 -13.35 9.33 -38.91
C LEU A 158 -13.99 10.30 -39.92
N GLU A 159 -14.74 9.78 -40.88
CA GLU A 159 -15.46 10.56 -41.88
C GLU A 159 -16.61 11.36 -41.27
N LEU A 160 -17.38 10.76 -40.34
CA LEU A 160 -18.44 11.46 -39.61
C LEU A 160 -17.86 12.52 -38.66
N GLN A 161 -16.76 12.22 -37.96
CA GLN A 161 -16.06 13.19 -37.11
C GLN A 161 -15.64 14.44 -37.91
N ALA A 162 -15.15 14.26 -39.14
CA ALA A 162 -14.78 15.38 -40.03
C ALA A 162 -16.00 16.18 -40.53
N GLN A 163 -17.19 15.58 -40.61
CA GLN A 163 -18.42 16.26 -41.06
C GLN A 163 -19.10 17.11 -39.98
N LEU A 164 -18.77 16.90 -38.70
CA LEU A 164 -19.33 17.67 -37.57
C LEU A 164 -18.87 19.14 -37.55
N GLY A 165 -17.74 19.47 -38.19
CA GLY A 165 -17.24 20.85 -38.30
C GLY A 165 -16.63 21.43 -37.02
N PHE A 166 -16.35 20.61 -36.01
CA PHE A 166 -15.65 21.04 -34.79
C PHE A 166 -14.19 21.38 -35.07
N ARG A 167 -13.70 22.51 -34.54
CA ARG A 167 -12.33 23.02 -34.71
C ARG A 167 -11.28 22.11 -34.07
N VAL A 168 -11.64 21.36 -33.02
CA VAL A 168 -10.72 20.39 -32.37
C VAL A 168 -10.27 19.26 -33.30
N VAL A 169 -11.02 18.93 -34.36
CA VAL A 169 -10.73 17.80 -35.25
C VAL A 169 -9.35 17.93 -35.91
N ASP A 170 -8.95 19.17 -36.25
CA ASP A 170 -7.69 19.47 -36.95
C ASP A 170 -6.43 19.14 -36.13
N TYR A 171 -6.56 19.01 -34.80
CA TYR A 171 -5.44 18.77 -33.89
C TYR A 171 -5.27 17.30 -33.47
N LEU A 172 -6.31 16.47 -33.70
CA LEU A 172 -6.43 15.13 -33.14
C LEU A 172 -5.66 14.07 -33.96
N PRO A 173 -4.76 13.28 -33.34
CA PRO A 173 -4.09 12.15 -34.01
C PRO A 173 -5.11 11.14 -34.57
N TYR A 174 -4.80 10.51 -35.71
CA TYR A 174 -5.70 9.51 -36.32
C TYR A 174 -5.85 8.23 -35.48
N ASP A 175 -4.75 7.73 -34.89
CA ASP A 175 -4.75 6.57 -34.00
C ASP A 175 -4.55 7.01 -32.54
N SER A 176 -5.63 7.45 -31.87
CA SER A 176 -5.60 7.77 -30.43
C SER A 176 -7.01 7.78 -29.82
N TYR A 177 -7.12 7.35 -28.57
CA TYR A 177 -8.37 7.48 -27.79
C TYR A 177 -8.72 8.94 -27.47
N VAL A 178 -7.75 9.86 -27.59
CA VAL A 178 -7.92 11.31 -27.38
C VAL A 178 -9.01 11.89 -28.31
N ARG A 179 -9.34 11.18 -29.41
CA ARG A 179 -10.53 11.46 -30.24
C ARG A 179 -11.86 11.44 -29.49
N LYS A 180 -11.95 10.86 -28.29
CA LYS A 180 -13.12 11.03 -27.39
C LYS A 180 -13.52 12.50 -27.19
N THR A 181 -12.58 13.44 -27.34
CA THR A 181 -12.87 14.89 -27.39
C THR A 181 -13.99 15.28 -28.37
N VAL A 182 -14.05 14.65 -29.55
CA VAL A 182 -15.14 14.84 -30.52
C VAL A 182 -16.45 14.26 -29.99
N GLY A 183 -16.38 13.09 -29.36
CA GLY A 183 -17.51 12.44 -28.71
C GLY A 183 -18.11 13.26 -27.57
N TYR A 184 -17.28 13.94 -26.77
CA TYR A 184 -17.76 14.83 -25.72
C TYR A 184 -18.52 16.04 -26.31
N LEU A 185 -17.97 16.72 -27.34
CA LEU A 185 -18.67 17.83 -28.00
C LEU A 185 -19.99 17.39 -28.64
N PHE A 186 -19.99 16.22 -29.30
CA PHE A 186 -21.20 15.63 -29.85
C PHE A 186 -22.23 15.36 -28.75
N ALA A 187 -21.88 14.66 -27.66
CA ALA A 187 -22.79 14.41 -26.55
C ALA A 187 -23.38 15.73 -25.98
N ILE A 188 -22.56 16.76 -25.83
CA ILE A 188 -22.98 18.10 -25.35
C ILE A 188 -23.95 18.76 -26.33
N GLN A 189 -23.67 18.73 -27.64
CA GLN A 189 -24.56 19.24 -28.69
C GLN A 189 -25.90 18.50 -28.72
N HIS A 190 -25.90 17.22 -28.37
CA HIS A 190 -27.06 16.33 -28.29
C HIS A 190 -27.64 16.20 -26.87
N GLY A 191 -27.50 17.25 -26.06
CA GLY A 191 -28.29 17.45 -24.84
C GLY A 191 -27.70 16.87 -23.55
N ALA A 192 -26.44 16.40 -23.56
CA ALA A 192 -25.83 15.79 -22.39
C ALA A 192 -25.92 16.67 -21.13
N GLN A 193 -26.25 16.03 -20.01
CA GLN A 193 -26.11 16.57 -18.66
C GLN A 193 -25.12 15.76 -17.84
N LYS A 194 -24.95 14.47 -18.17
CA LYS A 194 -23.99 13.53 -17.56
C LYS A 194 -23.26 12.77 -18.66
N ILE A 195 -21.92 12.75 -18.60
CA ILE A 195 -21.05 11.99 -19.51
C ILE A 195 -20.22 11.02 -18.67
N TYR A 196 -20.37 9.73 -18.93
CA TYR A 196 -19.55 8.65 -18.38
C TYR A 196 -18.41 8.34 -19.36
N ASP A 197 -17.20 8.70 -18.97
CA ASP A 197 -15.96 8.64 -19.74
C ASP A 197 -15.24 7.30 -19.49
N VAL A 198 -15.30 6.38 -20.47
CA VAL A 198 -14.89 4.98 -20.29
C VAL A 198 -13.97 4.41 -21.38
N ASP A 199 -13.37 3.26 -21.11
CA ASP A 199 -12.78 2.37 -22.11
C ASP A 199 -13.72 1.18 -22.42
N ASP A 200 -13.32 0.32 -23.37
CA ASP A 200 -14.11 -0.83 -23.83
C ASP A 200 -13.76 -2.16 -23.11
N ARG A 201 -13.09 -2.08 -21.94
CA ARG A 201 -12.50 -3.22 -21.22
C ARG A 201 -13.06 -3.44 -19.80
N GLY A 202 -13.83 -2.49 -19.28
CA GLY A 202 -14.49 -2.60 -17.97
C GLY A 202 -15.96 -3.03 -18.07
N ASP A 203 -16.37 -4.01 -17.26
CA ASP A 203 -17.78 -4.34 -17.03
C ASP A 203 -18.30 -3.49 -15.85
N VAL A 204 -19.42 -2.77 -16.02
CA VAL A 204 -20.08 -2.04 -14.92
C VAL A 204 -20.69 -3.04 -13.95
N ILE A 205 -20.46 -2.85 -12.64
CA ILE A 205 -21.02 -3.72 -11.60
C ILE A 205 -22.55 -3.56 -11.60
N ASP A 206 -23.26 -4.68 -11.46
CA ASP A 206 -24.72 -4.81 -11.52
C ASP A 206 -25.40 -4.26 -12.80
N ASP A 207 -24.62 -3.93 -13.85
CA ASP A 207 -25.06 -3.25 -15.07
C ASP A 207 -25.84 -1.92 -14.82
N ASP A 208 -25.62 -1.24 -13.68
CA ASP A 208 -26.33 0.00 -13.28
C ASP A 208 -25.40 1.13 -12.77
N ILE A 209 -25.11 2.09 -13.65
CA ILE A 209 -24.32 3.29 -13.33
C ILE A 209 -24.99 4.15 -12.24
N GLY A 210 -26.32 4.21 -12.19
CA GLY A 210 -27.06 5.04 -11.24
C GLY A 210 -27.10 4.49 -9.82
N LYS A 211 -26.77 3.20 -9.64
CA LYS A 211 -26.57 2.58 -8.33
C LYS A 211 -25.21 2.92 -7.71
N HIS A 212 -24.20 3.14 -8.56
CA HIS A 212 -22.79 3.27 -8.15
C HIS A 212 -22.26 4.71 -8.14
N PHE A 213 -22.96 5.65 -8.78
CA PHE A 213 -22.56 7.05 -8.89
C PHE A 213 -23.72 8.01 -8.61
N ASP A 214 -23.41 9.23 -8.16
CA ASP A 214 -24.40 10.27 -7.90
C ASP A 214 -24.83 10.94 -9.21
N VAL A 215 -25.76 10.30 -9.92
CA VAL A 215 -26.24 10.78 -11.22
C VAL A 215 -27.10 12.04 -11.09
N GLU A 216 -27.79 12.27 -9.97
CA GLU A 216 -28.60 13.49 -9.76
C GLU A 216 -28.07 14.33 -8.60
N LEU A 217 -27.34 15.41 -8.92
CA LEU A 217 -26.76 16.36 -7.94
C LEU A 217 -27.70 17.53 -7.58
N ILE A 218 -28.92 17.54 -8.12
CA ILE A 218 -29.90 18.62 -7.95
C ILE A 218 -31.09 18.07 -7.16
N GLY A 219 -31.37 18.70 -6.02
CA GLY A 219 -32.46 18.33 -5.12
C GLY A 219 -32.07 18.61 -3.68
N GLU A 220 -33.03 18.52 -2.75
CA GLU A 220 -32.75 18.67 -1.33
C GLU A 220 -31.96 17.47 -0.79
N SER A 221 -32.39 16.24 -1.10
CA SER A 221 -31.72 15.00 -0.68
C SER A 221 -30.25 14.93 -1.14
N ALA A 222 -29.98 15.24 -2.41
CA ALA A 222 -28.61 15.24 -2.97
C ALA A 222 -27.69 16.30 -2.35
N ARG A 223 -28.26 17.35 -1.74
CA ARG A 223 -27.53 18.44 -1.05
C ARG A 223 -27.44 18.28 0.46
N GLN A 224 -28.15 17.30 1.03
CA GLN A 224 -28.12 16.96 2.45
C GLN A 224 -27.34 15.68 2.72
N GLU A 225 -27.03 14.89 1.68
CA GLU A 225 -26.14 13.75 1.80
C GLU A 225 -24.75 14.18 2.28
N VAL A 226 -24.26 13.48 3.30
CA VAL A 226 -22.95 13.70 3.92
C VAL A 226 -21.92 12.80 3.26
N ILE A 227 -20.77 13.38 2.90
CA ILE A 227 -19.65 12.73 2.21
C ILE A 227 -18.39 12.97 3.03
N LEU A 228 -17.60 11.90 3.26
CA LEU A 228 -16.30 12.05 3.91
C LEU A 228 -15.36 12.86 3.02
N GLN A 229 -14.56 13.74 3.61
CA GLN A 229 -13.53 14.53 2.92
C GLN A 229 -12.17 14.29 3.59
N TYR A 230 -11.12 14.11 2.80
CA TYR A 230 -9.74 13.99 3.31
C TYR A 230 -9.36 15.19 4.18
N SER A 231 -8.52 14.97 5.19
CA SER A 231 -8.10 16.05 6.09
C SER A 231 -7.27 17.11 5.36
N HIS A 232 -7.64 18.38 5.55
CA HIS A 232 -6.86 19.54 5.10
C HIS A 232 -5.93 20.11 6.18
N GLU A 233 -5.72 19.40 7.29
CA GLU A 233 -4.91 19.86 8.43
C GLU A 233 -3.42 20.05 8.04
N ASN A 234 -2.89 19.18 7.17
CA ASN A 234 -1.53 19.31 6.65
C ASN A 234 -1.52 20.06 5.30
N PRO A 235 -1.11 21.34 5.24
CA PRO A 235 -1.10 22.12 4.01
C PRO A 235 -0.07 21.63 2.97
N ASN A 236 0.91 20.83 3.38
CA ASN A 236 1.94 20.29 2.49
C ASN A 236 1.46 19.05 1.72
N ARG A 237 0.29 18.48 2.06
CA ARG A 237 -0.25 17.26 1.43
C ARG A 237 -1.10 17.62 0.20
N THR A 238 -0.43 17.78 -0.93
CA THR A 238 -1.04 18.22 -2.19
C THR A 238 -1.63 17.08 -3.04
N VAL A 239 -1.34 15.82 -2.71
CA VAL A 239 -1.83 14.63 -3.42
C VAL A 239 -2.16 13.49 -2.45
N VAL A 240 -3.05 12.58 -2.84
CA VAL A 240 -3.38 11.36 -2.09
C VAL A 240 -3.47 10.13 -2.99
N ASN A 241 -3.10 8.97 -2.43
CA ASN A 241 -3.47 7.68 -2.99
C ASN A 241 -4.87 7.28 -2.49
N PRO A 242 -5.92 7.28 -3.35
CA PRO A 242 -7.28 6.98 -2.93
C PRO A 242 -7.45 5.49 -2.59
N TYR A 243 -6.67 4.59 -3.21
CA TYR A 243 -6.82 3.14 -3.07
C TYR A 243 -6.65 2.65 -1.63
N ILE A 244 -5.90 3.38 -0.82
CA ILE A 244 -5.75 3.16 0.62
C ILE A 244 -7.09 3.25 1.36
N HIS A 245 -7.93 4.25 1.02
CA HIS A 245 -9.26 4.42 1.62
C HIS A 245 -10.22 3.29 1.25
N PHE A 246 -9.97 2.59 0.15
CA PHE A 246 -10.75 1.44 -0.31
C PHE A 246 -10.03 0.11 -0.06
N GLY A 247 -9.23 0.04 1.02
CA GLY A 247 -8.67 -1.20 1.56
C GLY A 247 -7.34 -1.67 0.94
N GLN A 248 -6.85 -1.02 -0.12
CA GLN A 248 -5.64 -1.42 -0.86
C GLN A 248 -4.46 -0.49 -0.58
N ARG A 249 -3.64 -0.85 0.42
CA ARG A 249 -2.53 0.00 0.89
C ARG A 249 -1.28 -0.01 0.01
N SER A 250 -1.02 -1.09 -0.73
CA SER A 250 0.18 -1.25 -1.57
C SER A 250 -0.05 -0.97 -3.05
N VAL A 251 -1.29 -0.68 -3.45
CA VAL A 251 -1.68 -0.38 -4.83
C VAL A 251 -1.83 1.13 -4.97
N TRP A 252 -1.35 1.71 -6.06
CA TRP A 252 -1.49 3.13 -6.35
C TRP A 252 -2.03 3.37 -7.77
N PRO A 253 -2.79 4.46 -7.99
CA PRO A 253 -3.29 4.79 -9.32
C PRO A 253 -2.17 5.28 -10.24
N ARG A 254 -2.31 5.00 -11.54
CA ARG A 254 -1.47 5.59 -12.58
C ARG A 254 -1.51 7.12 -12.48
N GLY A 255 -0.32 7.72 -12.46
CA GLY A 255 -0.18 9.18 -12.34
C GLY A 255 -0.12 9.70 -10.91
N LEU A 256 -0.08 8.84 -9.88
CA LEU A 256 0.41 9.28 -8.56
C LEU A 256 1.92 9.59 -8.69
N PRO A 257 2.45 10.68 -8.09
CA PRO A 257 3.89 10.90 -8.04
C PRO A 257 4.59 9.73 -7.33
N LEU A 258 5.69 9.22 -7.92
CA LEU A 258 6.40 8.05 -7.38
C LEU A 258 6.99 8.32 -5.98
N GLU A 259 7.31 9.58 -5.68
CA GLU A 259 7.73 10.04 -4.36
C GLU A 259 6.65 9.86 -3.27
N ASN A 260 5.37 9.76 -3.63
CA ASN A 260 4.24 9.53 -2.71
C ASN A 260 3.77 8.08 -2.64
N VAL A 261 4.34 7.17 -3.44
CA VAL A 261 3.96 5.74 -3.45
C VAL A 261 4.29 5.05 -2.12
N GLY A 262 5.27 5.56 -1.36
CA GLY A 262 5.63 5.05 -0.04
C GLY A 262 4.63 5.38 1.08
N ASP A 263 3.70 6.31 0.86
CA ASP A 263 2.75 6.79 1.88
C ASP A 263 1.58 5.80 2.07
N ILE A 264 1.86 4.62 2.65
CA ILE A 264 0.89 3.51 2.83
C ILE A 264 -0.03 3.64 4.05
N GLY A 265 0.04 4.77 4.77
CA GLY A 265 -0.77 5.04 5.96
C GLY A 265 -2.24 5.28 5.62
N HIS A 266 -3.14 4.69 6.42
CA HIS A 266 -4.55 5.08 6.38
C HIS A 266 -4.75 6.47 6.98
N GLU A 267 -5.84 7.14 6.63
CA GLU A 267 -6.18 8.43 7.21
C GLU A 267 -6.52 8.28 8.71
N GLU A 268 -5.95 9.11 9.56
CA GLU A 268 -6.30 9.13 10.99
C GLU A 268 -7.75 9.59 11.22
N PHE A 269 -8.19 10.59 10.46
CA PHE A 269 -9.55 11.10 10.49
C PHE A 269 -9.92 11.82 9.18
N TYR A 270 -11.20 11.76 8.84
CA TYR A 270 -11.83 12.53 7.79
C TYR A 270 -12.58 13.74 8.37
N THR A 271 -12.94 14.67 7.49
CA THR A 271 -13.98 15.68 7.75
C THR A 271 -15.24 15.33 6.96
N GLU A 272 -16.30 16.13 7.05
CA GLU A 272 -17.56 15.90 6.35
C GLU A 272 -17.95 17.10 5.48
N VAL A 273 -18.45 16.84 4.27
CA VAL A 273 -19.03 17.84 3.37
C VAL A 273 -20.38 17.40 2.84
N PHE A 274 -21.24 18.36 2.52
CA PHE A 274 -22.54 18.12 1.89
C PHE A 274 -22.42 17.94 0.38
N GLY A 275 -23.21 17.04 -0.19
CA GLY A 275 -23.30 16.77 -1.62
C GLY A 275 -23.89 17.90 -2.48
N GLY A 276 -24.08 17.61 -3.78
CA GLY A 276 -24.55 18.51 -4.81
C GLY A 276 -23.45 19.24 -5.61
N LYS A 277 -22.18 18.89 -5.40
CA LYS A 277 -20.97 19.54 -5.97
C LYS A 277 -19.89 18.57 -6.49
N GLN A 278 -20.18 17.27 -6.49
CA GLN A 278 -19.38 16.16 -7.01
C GLN A 278 -19.36 16.18 -8.56
N PHE A 279 -18.94 17.28 -9.18
CA PHE A 279 -19.09 17.45 -10.63
C PHE A 279 -18.17 16.55 -11.47
N ILE A 280 -17.11 16.01 -10.85
CA ILE A 280 -16.26 14.94 -11.39
C ILE A 280 -16.29 13.80 -10.38
N GLN A 281 -16.64 12.60 -10.84
CA GLN A 281 -16.82 11.41 -10.01
C GLN A 281 -16.00 10.27 -10.59
N GLN A 282 -15.04 9.75 -9.84
CA GLN A 282 -14.15 8.68 -10.30
C GLN A 282 -14.48 7.38 -9.59
N GLY A 283 -14.82 6.35 -10.35
CA GLY A 283 -15.04 5.02 -9.78
C GLY A 283 -13.75 4.22 -9.67
N ILE A 284 -13.74 3.27 -8.74
CA ILE A 284 -12.67 2.28 -8.65
C ILE A 284 -12.99 1.04 -9.50
N SER A 285 -11.97 0.33 -9.95
CA SER A 285 -12.08 -0.90 -10.73
C SER A 285 -11.51 -2.09 -9.97
N ASN A 286 -12.36 -3.08 -9.69
CA ASN A 286 -11.91 -4.41 -9.28
C ASN A 286 -11.23 -5.15 -10.45
N GLY A 287 -10.43 -6.17 -10.15
CA GLY A 287 -9.66 -6.92 -11.13
C GLY A 287 -8.33 -6.22 -11.43
N LEU A 288 -8.23 -5.60 -12.60
CA LEU A 288 -7.12 -4.72 -12.98
C LEU A 288 -7.54 -3.23 -12.82
N PRO A 289 -7.26 -2.58 -11.66
CA PRO A 289 -7.35 -1.14 -11.54
C PRO A 289 -6.37 -0.43 -12.47
N ASP A 290 -6.53 0.88 -12.61
CA ASP A 290 -5.64 1.71 -13.42
C ASP A 290 -4.39 2.06 -12.63
N VAL A 291 -3.38 1.23 -12.85
CA VAL A 291 -2.05 1.25 -12.26
C VAL A 291 -1.03 1.58 -13.33
N ASP A 292 0.06 2.24 -12.97
CA ASP A 292 1.13 2.52 -13.92
C ASP A 292 1.95 1.26 -14.28
N SER A 293 2.77 1.39 -15.32
CA SER A 293 3.70 0.34 -15.75
C SER A 293 4.69 -0.06 -14.65
N VAL A 294 5.07 0.84 -13.73
CA VAL A 294 6.00 0.54 -12.63
C VAL A 294 5.34 -0.43 -11.66
N PHE A 295 4.12 -0.16 -11.21
CA PHE A 295 3.32 -1.10 -10.43
C PHE A 295 3.16 -2.41 -11.19
N TYR A 296 2.64 -2.36 -12.42
CA TYR A 296 2.28 -3.56 -13.16
C TYR A 296 3.49 -4.49 -13.35
N PHE A 297 4.62 -4.00 -13.85
CA PHE A 297 5.78 -4.85 -14.11
C PHE A 297 6.57 -5.23 -12.84
N THR A 298 6.47 -4.48 -11.73
CA THR A 298 7.12 -4.87 -10.46
C THR A 298 6.26 -5.77 -9.57
N ARG A 299 4.93 -5.77 -9.74
CA ARG A 299 3.98 -6.52 -8.90
C ARG A 299 3.38 -7.74 -9.58
N LYS A 300 3.43 -7.84 -10.91
CA LYS A 300 2.85 -8.98 -11.62
C LYS A 300 3.75 -10.20 -11.51
N ALA A 301 3.27 -11.23 -10.80
CA ALA A 301 3.83 -12.57 -10.94
C ALA A 301 3.66 -13.03 -12.40
N SER A 302 4.73 -13.53 -13.01
CA SER A 302 4.86 -13.67 -14.48
C SER A 302 3.88 -14.63 -15.18
N LEU A 303 2.99 -15.28 -14.44
CA LEU A 303 1.99 -16.22 -14.96
C LEU A 303 0.55 -15.95 -14.44
N GLU A 304 0.36 -15.03 -13.49
CA GLU A 304 -0.95 -14.80 -12.87
C GLU A 304 -1.57 -13.47 -13.31
N ALA A 305 -2.89 -13.48 -13.50
CA ALA A 305 -3.68 -12.30 -13.80
C ALA A 305 -4.06 -11.58 -12.49
N PHE A 306 -3.96 -10.26 -12.46
CA PHE A 306 -4.39 -9.47 -11.30
C PHE A 306 -5.92 -9.57 -11.07
N ASP A 307 -6.33 -10.02 -9.87
CA ASP A 307 -7.71 -9.91 -9.35
C ASP A 307 -7.76 -9.04 -8.08
N ILE A 308 -7.35 -7.77 -8.20
CA ILE A 308 -7.34 -6.82 -7.07
C ILE A 308 -8.77 -6.51 -6.64
N ARG A 309 -9.03 -6.54 -5.33
CA ARG A 309 -10.33 -6.19 -4.76
C ARG A 309 -10.21 -4.98 -3.85
N PHE A 310 -11.24 -4.14 -3.89
CA PHE A 310 -11.40 -2.96 -3.06
C PHE A 310 -12.60 -3.12 -2.13
N ASP A 311 -12.57 -2.38 -1.02
CA ASP A 311 -13.64 -2.36 -0.02
C ASP A 311 -14.91 -1.74 -0.64
N ASP A 312 -15.95 -2.56 -0.76
CA ASP A 312 -17.26 -2.17 -1.32
C ASP A 312 -18.17 -1.49 -0.27
N ARG A 313 -17.77 -1.48 1.00
CA ARG A 313 -18.47 -0.83 2.12
C ARG A 313 -17.87 0.50 2.52
N ALA A 314 -16.66 0.80 2.06
CA ALA A 314 -16.06 2.11 2.23
C ALA A 314 -16.99 3.19 1.62
N PRO A 315 -17.18 4.34 2.29
CA PRO A 315 -17.97 5.42 1.72
C PRO A 315 -17.25 6.06 0.52
N LYS A 316 -17.98 6.84 -0.28
CA LYS A 316 -17.36 7.75 -1.25
C LYS A 316 -16.62 8.87 -0.51
N VAL A 317 -15.47 9.30 -1.05
CA VAL A 317 -14.58 10.27 -0.40
C VAL A 317 -14.24 11.45 -1.32
N ALA A 318 -14.42 12.67 -0.80
CA ALA A 318 -14.19 13.93 -1.48
C ALA A 318 -12.77 14.47 -1.27
N LEU A 319 -12.25 15.13 -2.29
CA LEU A 319 -10.97 15.82 -2.23
C LEU A 319 -11.19 17.28 -1.77
N PRO A 320 -10.52 17.76 -0.70
CA PRO A 320 -10.54 19.17 -0.34
C PRO A 320 -9.76 19.99 -1.38
N GLN A 321 -9.96 21.32 -1.39
CA GLN A 321 -9.13 22.23 -2.19
C GLN A 321 -7.64 22.01 -1.88
N GLY A 322 -6.76 22.18 -2.85
CA GLY A 322 -5.30 22.04 -2.67
C GLY A 322 -4.79 20.60 -2.57
N THR A 323 -5.66 19.61 -2.42
CA THR A 323 -5.32 18.19 -2.49
C THR A 323 -5.94 17.59 -3.75
N MET A 324 -5.16 16.81 -4.49
CA MET A 324 -5.56 16.25 -5.79
C MET A 324 -5.41 14.73 -5.85
N VAL A 325 -6.01 14.13 -6.87
CA VAL A 325 -5.95 12.69 -7.18
C VAL A 325 -5.78 12.49 -8.69
N PRO A 326 -5.12 11.42 -9.19
CA PRO A 326 -5.09 11.15 -10.63
C PRO A 326 -6.49 10.80 -11.14
N VAL A 327 -6.99 11.56 -12.13
CA VAL A 327 -8.29 11.30 -12.77
C VAL A 327 -8.08 10.73 -14.17
N ASN A 328 -8.76 9.63 -14.45
CA ASN A 328 -8.55 8.80 -15.64
C ASN A 328 -9.67 8.97 -16.69
N SER A 329 -9.50 8.38 -17.87
CA SER A 329 -10.52 8.27 -18.93
C SER A 329 -11.08 6.84 -19.13
N PHE A 330 -11.19 6.02 -18.07
CA PHE A 330 -11.79 4.67 -18.17
C PHE A 330 -12.98 4.43 -17.22
N ASN A 331 -13.13 5.21 -16.14
CA ASN A 331 -14.22 5.06 -15.16
C ASN A 331 -14.52 6.38 -14.43
N THR A 332 -14.90 7.42 -15.18
CA THR A 332 -15.15 8.76 -14.62
C THR A 332 -16.45 9.36 -15.15
N ILE A 333 -17.35 9.81 -14.27
CA ILE A 333 -18.51 10.64 -14.66
C ILE A 333 -18.18 12.13 -14.52
N PHE A 334 -18.47 12.87 -15.57
CA PHE A 334 -18.51 14.33 -15.57
C PHE A 334 -19.98 14.79 -15.62
N HIS A 335 -20.32 15.75 -14.77
CA HIS A 335 -21.59 16.49 -14.86
C HIS A 335 -21.41 17.73 -15.71
N SER A 336 -22.52 18.28 -16.22
CA SER A 336 -22.50 19.45 -17.11
C SER A 336 -21.76 20.66 -16.54
N SER A 337 -21.70 20.84 -15.22
CA SER A 337 -20.91 21.89 -14.56
C SER A 337 -19.38 21.75 -14.71
N ALA A 338 -18.88 20.58 -15.12
CA ALA A 338 -17.46 20.29 -15.32
C ALA A 338 -17.10 19.86 -16.76
N PHE A 339 -18.03 19.92 -17.72
CA PHE A 339 -17.76 19.48 -19.10
C PHE A 339 -16.60 20.20 -19.78
N TRP A 340 -16.35 21.47 -19.46
CA TRP A 340 -15.17 22.20 -19.95
C TRP A 340 -13.84 21.47 -19.61
N GLY A 341 -13.84 20.64 -18.56
CA GLY A 341 -12.72 19.83 -18.10
C GLY A 341 -12.52 18.51 -18.85
N LEU A 342 -13.37 18.15 -19.82
CA LEU A 342 -13.28 16.88 -20.55
C LEU A 342 -12.14 16.83 -21.60
N MET A 343 -11.56 17.98 -21.97
CA MET A 343 -10.52 18.12 -23.00
C MET A 343 -9.27 17.28 -22.71
N LEU A 344 -8.92 16.38 -23.63
CA LEU A 344 -7.75 15.51 -23.53
C LEU A 344 -6.58 16.09 -24.35
N PRO A 345 -5.46 16.52 -23.72
CA PRO A 345 -4.35 17.15 -24.43
C PRO A 345 -3.68 16.22 -25.46
N VAL A 346 -3.15 16.84 -26.52
CA VAL A 346 -2.73 16.25 -27.81
C VAL A 346 -1.25 16.41 -28.14
N SER A 347 -0.43 17.03 -27.28
CA SER A 347 1.04 17.07 -27.45
C SER A 347 1.85 16.31 -26.41
N VAL A 348 1.19 15.80 -25.36
CA VAL A 348 1.75 14.86 -24.38
C VAL A 348 1.50 13.41 -24.82
N SER A 349 2.14 12.43 -24.17
CA SER A 349 1.87 11.02 -24.46
C SER A 349 0.39 10.66 -24.24
N THR A 350 -0.11 9.72 -25.03
CA THR A 350 -1.48 9.20 -24.93
C THR A 350 -1.77 8.62 -23.53
N MET A 351 -0.75 8.08 -22.84
CA MET A 351 -0.87 7.57 -21.46
C MET A 351 -0.76 8.66 -20.38
N ALA A 352 -0.32 9.86 -20.72
CA ALA A 352 -0.30 11.01 -19.81
C ALA A 352 -1.54 11.91 -19.97
N SER A 353 -2.18 11.89 -21.15
CA SER A 353 -3.24 12.82 -21.55
C SER A 353 -4.40 12.92 -20.54
N ASP A 354 -4.97 11.78 -20.12
CA ASP A 354 -6.12 11.78 -19.21
C ASP A 354 -5.80 12.23 -17.78
N VAL A 355 -4.63 11.84 -17.26
CA VAL A 355 -4.13 12.24 -15.93
C VAL A 355 -3.81 13.74 -15.90
N LEU A 356 -3.13 14.27 -16.91
CA LEU A 356 -2.83 15.70 -17.01
C LEU A 356 -4.11 16.53 -17.17
N ARG A 357 -5.06 16.08 -18.00
CA ARG A 357 -6.44 16.59 -18.04
C ARG A 357 -7.05 16.58 -16.64
N GLY A 358 -6.90 15.48 -15.91
CA GLY A 358 -7.45 15.28 -14.57
C GLY A 358 -6.99 16.32 -13.56
N TYR A 359 -5.68 16.58 -13.49
CA TYR A 359 -5.11 17.59 -12.60
C TYR A 359 -5.45 19.02 -13.02
N TRP A 360 -5.37 19.34 -14.31
CA TRP A 360 -5.78 20.64 -14.87
C TRP A 360 -7.26 20.93 -14.58
N ALA A 361 -8.15 19.95 -14.82
CA ALA A 361 -9.56 20.06 -14.54
C ALA A 361 -9.82 20.25 -13.04
N GLN A 362 -9.17 19.48 -12.16
CA GLN A 362 -9.28 19.65 -10.70
C GLN A 362 -8.95 21.07 -10.24
N ARG A 363 -7.85 21.65 -10.73
CA ARG A 363 -7.47 23.01 -10.34
C ARG A 363 -8.56 24.02 -10.71
N LEU A 364 -9.07 23.93 -11.93
CA LEU A 364 -10.11 24.83 -12.44
C LEU A 364 -11.48 24.56 -11.79
N LEU A 365 -11.72 23.34 -11.30
CA LEU A 365 -12.98 22.95 -10.66
C LEU A 365 -13.23 23.72 -9.35
N TRP A 366 -12.15 24.09 -8.65
CA TRP A 366 -12.21 24.95 -7.47
C TRP A 366 -12.74 26.35 -7.80
N GLU A 367 -12.48 26.89 -9.01
CA GLU A 367 -12.98 28.23 -9.41
C GLU A 367 -14.52 28.28 -9.54
N VAL A 368 -15.16 27.12 -9.76
CA VAL A 368 -16.63 26.94 -9.80
C VAL A 368 -17.18 26.31 -8.52
N GLY A 369 -16.32 26.11 -7.51
CA GLY A 369 -16.67 25.57 -6.19
C GLY A 369 -17.09 24.10 -6.18
N GLY A 370 -16.74 23.33 -7.22
CA GLY A 370 -16.89 21.88 -7.27
C GLY A 370 -15.64 21.14 -6.78
N TYR A 371 -15.76 19.82 -6.61
CA TYR A 371 -14.65 18.96 -6.22
C TYR A 371 -14.77 17.57 -6.86
N VAL A 372 -13.65 16.84 -6.88
CA VAL A 372 -13.61 15.42 -7.24
C VAL A 372 -14.08 14.59 -6.04
N VAL A 373 -14.85 13.54 -6.32
CA VAL A 373 -15.16 12.47 -5.36
C VAL A 373 -14.74 11.14 -5.96
N VAL A 374 -14.04 10.33 -5.18
CA VAL A 374 -13.73 8.92 -5.51
C VAL A 374 -14.80 8.03 -4.89
N TYR A 375 -15.32 7.11 -5.70
CA TYR A 375 -16.39 6.18 -5.34
C TYR A 375 -15.81 4.78 -5.08
N PRO A 376 -16.54 3.93 -4.33
CA PRO A 376 -16.22 2.51 -4.17
C PRO A 376 -16.09 1.80 -5.53
N PRO A 377 -15.61 0.54 -5.61
CA PRO A 377 -15.55 -0.18 -6.87
C PRO A 377 -16.89 -0.16 -7.63
N THR A 378 -16.89 0.43 -8.84
CA THR A 378 -18.06 0.60 -9.72
C THR A 378 -17.97 -0.26 -10.98
N VAL A 379 -16.77 -0.70 -11.35
CA VAL A 379 -16.51 -1.58 -12.50
C VAL A 379 -15.61 -2.74 -12.12
N ARG A 380 -15.58 -3.77 -12.97
CA ARG A 380 -14.57 -4.84 -12.95
C ARG A 380 -13.89 -4.93 -14.30
N ARG A 381 -12.56 -4.87 -14.32
CA ARG A 381 -11.73 -5.03 -15.52
C ARG A 381 -10.88 -6.28 -15.39
N TYR A 382 -10.85 -7.12 -16.42
CA TYR A 382 -10.04 -8.34 -16.41
C TYR A 382 -8.63 -8.06 -16.96
N ASP A 383 -7.62 -8.57 -16.28
CA ASP A 383 -6.23 -8.56 -16.73
C ASP A 383 -6.03 -9.59 -17.87
N ARG A 384 -6.22 -9.13 -19.11
CA ARG A 384 -6.15 -9.94 -20.35
C ARG A 384 -5.19 -9.38 -21.40
N VAL A 385 -4.51 -8.27 -21.12
CA VAL A 385 -3.71 -7.50 -22.08
C VAL A 385 -2.40 -7.11 -21.43
N GLU A 386 -1.31 -7.16 -22.18
CA GLU A 386 -0.01 -6.67 -21.75
C GLU A 386 -0.08 -5.16 -21.43
N ALA A 387 0.54 -4.74 -20.33
CA ALA A 387 0.50 -3.33 -19.94
C ALA A 387 1.35 -2.45 -20.87
N TYR A 388 1.05 -1.16 -20.84
CA TYR A 388 1.80 -0.18 -21.62
C TYR A 388 3.26 -0.14 -21.18
N PRO A 389 4.23 -0.05 -22.12
CA PRO A 389 5.63 0.02 -21.76
C PRO A 389 5.93 1.36 -21.08
N PHE A 390 6.83 1.35 -20.08
CA PHE A 390 7.23 2.53 -19.31
C PHE A 390 7.62 3.75 -20.18
N SER A 391 8.15 3.51 -21.38
CA SER A 391 8.48 4.56 -22.36
C SER A 391 7.28 5.40 -22.79
N GLU A 392 6.06 4.85 -22.80
CA GLU A 392 4.84 5.59 -23.13
C GLU A 392 4.31 6.43 -21.95
N GLU A 393 4.73 6.13 -20.72
CA GLU A 393 4.33 6.84 -19.50
C GLU A 393 5.36 7.89 -19.03
N LYS A 394 6.45 8.10 -19.77
CA LYS A 394 7.57 8.97 -19.38
C LYS A 394 7.13 10.37 -18.91
N ASP A 395 6.12 10.96 -19.55
CA ASP A 395 5.63 12.29 -19.22
C ASP A 395 4.95 12.36 -17.83
N LEU A 396 4.40 11.24 -17.34
CA LEU A 396 3.84 11.12 -15.99
C LEU A 396 4.95 11.15 -14.94
N HIS A 397 5.87 10.18 -15.02
CA HIS A 397 6.86 9.87 -13.98
C HIS A 397 7.89 10.98 -13.74
N VAL A 398 8.03 11.93 -14.68
CA VAL A 398 8.98 13.05 -14.56
C VAL A 398 8.32 14.36 -14.11
N ASN A 399 7.07 14.63 -14.51
CA ASN A 399 6.49 15.97 -14.37
C ASN A 399 5.32 16.10 -13.39
N VAL A 400 4.67 15.01 -12.97
CA VAL A 400 3.39 15.13 -12.26
C VAL A 400 3.52 15.78 -10.87
N GLY A 401 4.56 15.45 -10.07
CA GLY A 401 4.81 16.13 -8.81
C GLY A 401 5.04 17.65 -8.97
N ARG A 402 5.79 18.05 -10.00
CA ARG A 402 6.01 19.46 -10.39
C ARG A 402 4.70 20.13 -10.81
N LEU A 403 3.86 19.43 -11.59
CA LEU A 403 2.57 19.92 -12.07
C LEU A 403 1.59 20.17 -10.93
N ILE A 404 1.46 19.23 -9.99
CA ILE A 404 0.55 19.38 -8.84
C ILE A 404 0.94 20.61 -8.02
N ASN A 405 2.22 20.76 -7.68
CA ASN A 405 2.71 21.89 -6.90
C ASN A 405 2.49 23.22 -7.64
N PHE A 406 2.74 23.27 -8.96
CA PHE A 406 2.43 24.43 -9.79
C PHE A 406 0.93 24.76 -9.77
N LEU A 407 0.06 23.78 -10.00
CA LEU A 407 -1.38 23.99 -10.07
C LEU A 407 -1.97 24.47 -8.74
N VAL A 408 -1.55 23.88 -7.61
CA VAL A 408 -1.97 24.29 -6.26
C VAL A 408 -1.55 25.74 -5.96
N ALA A 409 -0.36 26.15 -6.41
CA ALA A 409 0.14 27.52 -6.26
C ALA A 409 -0.50 28.52 -7.24
N TRP A 410 -0.90 28.10 -8.44
CA TRP A 410 -1.36 28.98 -9.52
C TRP A 410 -2.60 29.82 -9.12
N ARG A 411 -2.63 31.07 -9.59
CA ARG A 411 -3.71 32.06 -9.37
C ARG A 411 -3.97 32.83 -10.67
N SER A 412 -5.18 33.38 -10.80
CA SER A 412 -5.59 34.18 -11.97
C SER A 412 -6.51 35.32 -11.58
N SER A 413 -6.26 36.49 -12.17
CA SER A 413 -7.05 37.72 -12.01
C SER A 413 -8.22 37.84 -13.02
N LYS A 414 -8.40 36.89 -13.94
CA LYS A 414 -9.49 36.92 -14.94
C LYS A 414 -10.86 36.77 -14.29
N HIS A 415 -11.90 37.29 -14.94
CA HIS A 415 -13.27 37.30 -14.41
C HIS A 415 -14.23 36.32 -15.11
N ARG A 416 -13.80 35.67 -16.20
CA ARG A 416 -14.55 34.59 -16.86
C ARG A 416 -13.83 33.27 -16.72
N LEU A 417 -14.58 32.18 -16.57
CA LEU A 417 -13.99 30.84 -16.45
C LEU A 417 -13.15 30.50 -17.69
N PHE A 418 -13.68 30.75 -18.89
CA PHE A 418 -12.99 30.38 -20.14
C PHE A 418 -11.69 31.18 -20.35
N GLU A 419 -11.59 32.40 -19.80
CA GLU A 419 -10.35 33.17 -19.78
C GLU A 419 -9.34 32.58 -18.79
N LYS A 420 -9.78 32.15 -17.60
CA LYS A 420 -8.94 31.43 -16.62
C LYS A 420 -8.42 30.10 -17.19
N ILE A 421 -9.27 29.35 -17.89
CA ILE A 421 -8.90 28.08 -18.53
C ILE A 421 -7.79 28.32 -19.57
N LEU A 422 -7.99 29.27 -20.49
CA LEU A 422 -7.03 29.58 -21.53
C LEU A 422 -5.70 30.12 -20.95
N GLU A 423 -5.77 30.96 -19.91
CA GLU A 423 -4.60 31.47 -19.20
C GLU A 423 -3.82 30.37 -18.46
N LEU A 424 -4.50 29.46 -17.76
CA LEU A 424 -3.84 28.31 -17.14
C LEU A 424 -3.16 27.45 -18.21
N SER A 425 -3.85 27.14 -19.31
CA SER A 425 -3.28 26.34 -20.39
C SER A 425 -2.08 27.01 -21.06
N TYR A 426 -2.09 28.35 -21.16
CA TYR A 426 -0.96 29.13 -21.64
C TYR A 426 0.27 29.00 -20.73
N VAL A 427 0.11 29.29 -19.42
CA VAL A 427 1.22 29.23 -18.47
C VAL A 427 1.73 27.79 -18.30
N MET A 428 0.86 26.78 -18.39
CA MET A 428 1.30 25.38 -18.43
C MET A 428 2.20 25.05 -19.64
N ALA A 429 2.05 25.75 -20.76
CA ALA A 429 2.94 25.62 -21.90
C ALA A 429 4.26 26.39 -21.72
N GLU A 430 4.25 27.55 -21.05
CA GLU A 430 5.48 28.25 -20.66
C GLU A 430 6.33 27.44 -19.69
N GLU A 431 5.69 26.78 -18.71
CA GLU A 431 6.32 25.86 -17.77
C GLU A 431 6.68 24.49 -18.38
N GLY A 432 6.37 24.26 -19.65
CA GLY A 432 6.73 23.04 -20.38
C GLY A 432 6.04 21.77 -19.88
N PHE A 433 4.84 21.85 -19.30
CA PHE A 433 4.00 20.68 -19.02
C PHE A 433 3.34 20.11 -20.28
N TRP A 434 3.12 20.98 -21.28
CA TRP A 434 2.71 20.64 -22.64
C TRP A 434 3.19 21.72 -23.63
N THR A 435 2.87 21.61 -24.92
CA THR A 435 3.35 22.55 -25.95
C THR A 435 2.31 23.59 -26.36
N GLU A 436 2.71 24.57 -27.18
CA GLU A 436 1.81 25.54 -27.81
C GLU A 436 0.61 24.87 -28.54
N LYS A 437 0.78 23.65 -29.05
CA LYS A 437 -0.31 22.89 -29.69
C LYS A 437 -1.49 22.69 -28.73
N ASP A 438 -1.24 22.45 -27.44
CA ASP A 438 -2.30 22.28 -26.44
C ASP A 438 -2.96 23.59 -26.02
N VAL A 439 -2.25 24.73 -26.16
CA VAL A 439 -2.85 26.06 -26.00
C VAL A 439 -3.83 26.36 -27.15
N GLN A 440 -3.42 26.08 -28.38
CA GLN A 440 -4.26 26.23 -29.58
C GLN A 440 -5.44 25.26 -29.56
N PHE A 441 -5.23 24.02 -29.11
CA PHE A 441 -6.27 23.02 -28.91
C PHE A 441 -7.27 23.42 -27.80
N THR A 442 -6.78 23.96 -26.67
CA THR A 442 -7.64 24.53 -25.62
C THR A 442 -8.51 25.66 -26.19
N ALA A 443 -7.92 26.55 -27.00
CA ALA A 443 -8.66 27.62 -27.67
C ALA A 443 -9.73 27.09 -28.63
N ALA A 444 -9.44 26.04 -29.40
CA ALA A 444 -10.41 25.37 -30.28
C ALA A 444 -11.55 24.73 -29.47
N TRP A 445 -11.22 23.99 -28.42
CA TRP A 445 -12.16 23.32 -27.50
C TRP A 445 -13.15 24.31 -26.86
N LEU A 446 -12.66 25.42 -26.30
CA LEU A 446 -13.51 26.42 -25.66
C LEU A 446 -14.43 27.15 -26.66
N GLN A 447 -13.97 27.33 -27.91
CA GLN A 447 -14.82 27.86 -28.99
C GLN A 447 -15.87 26.84 -29.43
N ASP A 448 -15.50 25.57 -29.59
CA ASP A 448 -16.43 24.51 -29.97
C ASP A 448 -17.51 24.30 -28.90
N LEU A 449 -17.17 24.34 -27.61
CA LEU A 449 -18.15 24.31 -26.51
C LEU A 449 -19.23 25.40 -26.66
N LEU A 450 -18.82 26.66 -26.89
CA LEU A 450 -19.78 27.74 -27.13
C LEU A 450 -20.57 27.54 -28.43
N SER A 451 -19.94 26.96 -29.45
CA SER A 451 -20.56 26.67 -30.75
C SER A 451 -21.64 25.59 -30.66
N VAL A 452 -21.47 24.59 -29.79
CA VAL A 452 -22.49 23.56 -29.50
C VAL A 452 -23.50 23.99 -28.43
N GLY A 453 -23.41 25.24 -27.94
CA GLY A 453 -24.38 25.82 -27.01
C GLY A 453 -24.11 25.59 -25.52
N TYR A 454 -22.92 25.09 -25.16
CA TYR A 454 -22.52 24.93 -23.76
C TYR A 454 -22.45 26.29 -23.04
N GLN A 455 -23.01 26.35 -21.83
CA GLN A 455 -22.99 27.54 -21.00
C GLN A 455 -21.90 27.41 -19.93
N GLN A 456 -20.94 28.34 -19.92
CA GLN A 456 -19.90 28.35 -18.89
C GLN A 456 -20.52 28.53 -17.48
N PRO A 457 -20.13 27.72 -16.48
CA PRO A 457 -20.57 27.91 -15.11
C PRO A 457 -20.18 29.27 -14.55
N ARG A 458 -20.93 29.72 -13.52
CA ARG A 458 -20.55 30.92 -12.77
C ARG A 458 -19.35 30.61 -11.87
N LEU A 459 -18.38 31.52 -11.85
CA LEU A 459 -17.33 31.50 -10.85
C LEU A 459 -17.93 31.68 -9.45
N MET A 460 -17.42 30.93 -8.47
CA MET A 460 -17.68 31.24 -7.07
C MET A 460 -16.71 32.32 -6.59
N SER A 461 -17.17 33.20 -5.69
CA SER A 461 -16.31 34.17 -5.00
C SER A 461 -15.48 33.45 -3.92
N LEU A 462 -14.56 32.59 -4.36
CA LEU A 462 -13.62 31.88 -3.51
C LEU A 462 -12.34 32.71 -3.36
N GLU A 463 -12.13 33.22 -2.15
CA GLU A 463 -10.79 33.63 -1.71
C GLU A 463 -9.96 32.34 -1.55
N LEU A 464 -9.29 31.92 -2.62
CA LEU A 464 -8.42 30.72 -2.63
C LEU A 464 -7.32 30.77 -1.56
N ASP A 465 -6.99 31.98 -1.11
CA ASP A 465 -5.97 32.31 -0.13
C ASP A 465 -6.54 32.58 1.28
N ARG A 466 -7.86 32.40 1.49
CA ARG A 466 -8.42 32.45 2.85
C ARG A 466 -7.87 31.29 3.68
N PRO A 467 -7.50 31.52 4.96
CA PRO A 467 -7.24 30.42 5.88
C PRO A 467 -8.43 29.48 5.92
N ARG A 468 -8.18 28.18 5.74
CA ARG A 468 -9.22 27.15 5.85
C ARG A 468 -9.75 27.11 7.28
N ALA A 469 -11.00 26.70 7.44
CA ALA A 469 -11.57 26.49 8.76
C ALA A 469 -10.68 25.51 9.56
N THR A 470 -10.32 25.90 10.77
CA THR A 470 -9.56 25.05 11.69
C THR A 470 -10.42 23.85 12.06
N ILE A 471 -9.90 22.64 11.87
CA ILE A 471 -10.64 21.40 12.15
C ILE A 471 -10.68 21.21 13.67
N GLY A 472 -11.86 21.34 14.27
CA GLY A 472 -12.07 21.05 15.68
C GLY A 472 -12.20 19.55 15.95
N HIS A 473 -12.06 19.13 17.21
CA HIS A 473 -12.26 17.72 17.60
C HIS A 473 -13.65 17.16 17.21
N GLY A 474 -14.69 18.00 17.14
CA GLY A 474 -16.04 17.58 16.74
C GLY A 474 -16.23 17.35 15.24
N ASP A 475 -15.32 17.89 14.41
CA ASP A 475 -15.37 17.78 12.95
C ASP A 475 -14.66 16.51 12.42
N ARG A 476 -13.93 15.82 13.30
CA ARG A 476 -13.14 14.63 12.97
C ARG A 476 -14.04 13.38 12.94
N LYS A 477 -13.97 12.61 11.86
CA LYS A 477 -14.63 11.31 11.69
C LYS A 477 -13.60 10.21 11.46
N GLU A 478 -13.60 9.21 12.33
CA GLU A 478 -12.77 8.02 12.15
C GLU A 478 -13.44 7.07 11.14
N PHE A 479 -12.68 6.61 10.15
CA PHE A 479 -13.07 5.52 9.27
C PHE A 479 -11.84 4.68 8.95
N VAL A 480 -11.92 3.38 9.25
CA VAL A 480 -10.86 2.41 8.95
C VAL A 480 -11.41 1.42 7.93
N PRO A 481 -10.89 1.38 6.70
CA PRO A 481 -11.37 0.46 5.67
C PRO A 481 -11.05 -0.99 5.99
N GLN A 482 -11.84 -1.90 5.43
CA GLN A 482 -11.57 -3.33 5.48
C GLN A 482 -10.19 -3.61 4.90
N LYS A 483 -9.32 -4.26 5.68
CA LYS A 483 -8.04 -4.76 5.19
C LYS A 483 -8.30 -5.88 4.18
N LEU A 484 -7.93 -5.65 2.93
CA LEU A 484 -7.98 -6.65 1.86
C LEU A 484 -6.58 -7.15 1.53
N PRO A 485 -6.44 -8.36 0.95
CA PRO A 485 -5.14 -8.91 0.59
C PRO A 485 -4.43 -7.96 -0.39
N SER A 486 -3.21 -7.57 -0.01
CA SER A 486 -2.33 -6.83 -0.90
C SER A 486 -1.73 -7.71 -1.99
N VAL A 487 -1.25 -7.08 -3.06
CA VAL A 487 -0.69 -7.77 -4.23
C VAL A 487 0.83 -7.89 -4.12
N HIS A 488 1.35 -9.07 -4.43
CA HIS A 488 2.78 -9.44 -4.42
C HIS A 488 3.66 -8.53 -5.31
N LEU A 489 5.00 -8.56 -5.40
CA LEU A 489 6.09 -9.34 -4.77
C LEU A 489 5.80 -9.93 -3.38
N GLY A 490 6.25 -11.16 -3.13
CA GLY A 490 6.27 -11.75 -1.78
C GLY A 490 7.59 -11.40 -1.05
N VAL A 491 7.64 -10.68 0.07
CA VAL A 491 6.62 -9.93 0.83
C VAL A 491 5.28 -10.65 1.03
N GLU A 492 5.33 -11.78 1.75
CA GLU A 492 4.27 -12.01 2.74
C GLU A 492 4.07 -10.71 3.52
N GLU A 493 2.83 -10.34 3.83
CA GLU A 493 2.54 -9.00 4.35
C GLU A 493 3.38 -8.68 5.60
N ILE A 494 4.32 -7.76 5.44
CA ILE A 494 4.98 -7.03 6.56
C ILE A 494 3.92 -6.27 7.40
N GLY A 495 2.65 -6.25 6.98
CA GLY A 495 1.51 -5.86 7.79
C GLY A 495 1.22 -6.77 9.00
N THR A 496 1.53 -8.07 8.95
CA THR A 496 1.52 -8.91 10.17
C THR A 496 2.70 -8.50 11.04
N VAL A 497 3.90 -8.44 10.45
CA VAL A 497 5.13 -7.99 11.11
C VAL A 497 4.98 -6.61 11.78
N ASN A 498 4.25 -5.64 11.21
CA ASN A 498 4.01 -4.34 11.86
C ASN A 498 3.03 -4.40 13.04
N TYR A 499 2.02 -5.27 13.01
CA TYR A 499 1.14 -5.49 14.16
C TYR A 499 1.85 -6.32 15.25
N GLU A 500 2.62 -7.31 14.86
CA GLU A 500 3.38 -8.18 15.75
C GLU A 500 4.58 -7.47 16.36
N ILE A 501 5.33 -6.67 15.59
CA ILE A 501 6.32 -5.72 16.13
C ILE A 501 5.63 -4.65 16.98
N GLY A 502 4.43 -4.19 16.62
CA GLY A 502 3.62 -3.31 17.45
C GLY A 502 3.32 -3.92 18.83
N ASN A 503 2.89 -5.18 18.85
CA ASN A 503 2.66 -5.97 20.07
C ASN A 503 3.97 -6.21 20.83
N LEU A 504 5.06 -6.56 20.15
CA LEU A 504 6.38 -6.76 20.74
C LEU A 504 6.91 -5.46 21.40
N ILE A 505 6.74 -4.31 20.74
CA ILE A 505 7.03 -2.99 21.30
C ILE A 505 6.12 -2.72 22.51
N HIS A 506 4.83 -3.06 22.44
CA HIS A 506 3.89 -2.88 23.55
C HIS A 506 4.26 -3.74 24.78
N TRP A 507 4.48 -5.04 24.59
CA TRP A 507 4.95 -5.96 25.64
C TRP A 507 6.30 -5.51 26.21
N ARG A 508 7.26 -5.14 25.37
CA ARG A 508 8.59 -4.69 25.81
C ARG A 508 8.56 -3.31 26.49
N LYS A 509 7.61 -2.44 26.15
CA LYS A 509 7.34 -1.19 26.87
C LYS A 509 6.70 -1.46 28.23
N HIS A 510 5.81 -2.45 28.32
CA HIS A 510 5.09 -2.78 29.56
C HIS A 510 5.95 -3.59 30.55
N PHE A 511 6.67 -4.60 30.08
CA PHE A 511 7.45 -5.55 30.90
C PHE A 511 8.96 -5.34 30.86
N GLY A 512 9.48 -4.49 29.96
CA GLY A 512 10.93 -4.35 29.78
C GLY A 512 11.69 -3.79 30.99
N ASN A 513 11.01 -3.18 31.96
CA ASN A 513 11.61 -2.75 33.24
C ASN A 513 11.26 -3.68 34.43
N VAL A 514 10.60 -4.81 34.17
CA VAL A 514 10.45 -5.90 35.14
C VAL A 514 11.65 -6.84 34.99
N VAL A 515 12.21 -7.28 36.11
CA VAL A 515 13.28 -8.30 36.13
C VAL A 515 12.64 -9.67 36.25
N LEU A 516 12.91 -10.55 35.28
CA LEU A 516 12.53 -11.96 35.35
C LEU A 516 13.64 -12.75 36.04
N VAL A 517 13.30 -13.45 37.11
CA VAL A 517 14.18 -14.40 37.82
C VAL A 517 13.66 -15.79 37.56
N MET A 518 14.37 -16.56 36.76
CA MET A 518 14.00 -17.92 36.39
C MET A 518 14.84 -18.94 37.15
N PHE A 519 14.22 -19.97 37.73
CA PHE A 519 14.93 -21.09 38.32
C PHE A 519 14.86 -22.31 37.39
N CYS A 520 16.03 -22.83 37.00
CA CYS A 520 16.16 -24.01 36.16
C CYS A 520 16.60 -25.23 36.98
N SER A 521 15.71 -26.20 37.09
CA SER A 521 15.96 -27.52 37.68
C SER A 521 16.55 -28.53 36.67
N GLY A 522 16.39 -28.28 35.36
CA GLY A 522 16.97 -29.10 34.29
C GLY A 522 18.44 -28.80 33.94
N PRO A 523 19.05 -29.55 32.99
CA PRO A 523 20.43 -29.35 32.56
C PRO A 523 20.64 -28.00 31.86
N VAL A 524 21.28 -27.10 32.60
CA VAL A 524 21.54 -25.68 32.25
C VAL A 524 22.26 -25.51 30.91
N GLU A 525 23.19 -26.42 30.61
CA GLU A 525 24.08 -26.40 29.42
C GLU A 525 23.34 -26.31 28.08
N ARG A 526 22.06 -26.71 28.05
CA ARG A 526 21.23 -26.74 26.85
C ARG A 526 20.08 -25.74 26.94
N THR A 527 19.40 -25.66 28.08
CA THR A 527 18.14 -24.92 28.20
C THR A 527 18.29 -23.45 28.62
N ALA A 528 19.39 -23.05 29.25
CA ALA A 528 19.52 -21.69 29.79
C ALA A 528 19.55 -20.61 28.69
N LEU A 529 20.19 -20.89 27.55
CA LEU A 529 20.18 -19.98 26.41
C LEU A 529 18.79 -19.91 25.75
N GLU A 530 18.11 -21.05 25.60
CA GLU A 530 16.75 -21.16 25.05
C GLU A 530 15.75 -20.31 25.85
N TRP A 531 15.75 -20.43 27.18
CA TRP A 531 14.90 -19.62 28.06
C TRP A 531 15.22 -18.12 27.99
N ARG A 532 16.51 -17.76 27.90
CA ARG A 532 16.95 -16.37 27.75
C ARG A 532 16.58 -15.79 26.38
N LEU A 533 16.59 -16.60 25.32
CA LEU A 533 16.13 -16.21 23.98
C LEU A 533 14.60 -16.00 23.94
N LEU A 534 13.82 -16.88 24.56
CA LEU A 534 12.36 -16.74 24.65
C LEU A 534 11.95 -15.47 25.40
N TYR A 535 12.35 -15.34 26.66
CA TYR A 535 11.85 -14.26 27.52
C TYR A 535 12.63 -12.95 27.38
N GLY A 536 13.89 -12.98 26.92
CA GLY A 536 14.73 -11.80 26.70
C GLY A 536 14.24 -10.87 25.57
N ARG A 537 13.32 -11.34 24.73
CA ARG A 537 12.59 -10.53 23.74
C ARG A 537 11.68 -9.49 24.42
N ILE A 538 11.18 -9.82 25.62
CA ILE A 538 10.17 -9.05 26.36
C ILE A 538 10.79 -8.34 27.57
N PHE A 539 11.46 -9.10 28.44
CA PHE A 539 12.12 -8.59 29.64
C PHE A 539 13.56 -8.20 29.30
N LYS A 540 13.99 -6.96 29.58
CA LYS A 540 15.39 -6.55 29.32
C LYS A 540 16.40 -7.28 30.20
N THR A 541 15.95 -7.88 31.30
CA THR A 541 16.79 -8.57 32.28
C THR A 541 16.13 -9.90 32.63
N VAL A 542 16.79 -11.00 32.24
CA VAL A 542 16.43 -12.38 32.59
C VAL A 542 17.60 -13.01 33.32
N ILE A 543 17.43 -13.25 34.61
CA ILE A 543 18.39 -13.91 35.49
C ILE A 543 18.03 -15.39 35.55
N ILE A 544 19.02 -16.27 35.43
CA ILE A 544 18.81 -17.71 35.53
C ILE A 544 19.59 -18.23 36.73
N LEU A 545 18.86 -18.88 37.63
CA LEU A 545 19.37 -19.55 38.82
C LEU A 545 19.31 -21.06 38.60
N SER A 546 20.28 -21.81 39.09
CA SER A 546 20.24 -23.28 39.09
C SER A 546 21.07 -23.86 40.23
N GLY A 547 20.92 -25.16 40.49
CA GLY A 547 21.71 -25.88 41.49
C GLY A 547 23.21 -25.94 41.19
N GLU A 548 23.62 -25.70 39.94
CA GLU A 548 25.02 -25.62 39.53
C GLU A 548 25.34 -24.27 38.88
N LYS A 549 26.46 -23.66 39.27
CA LYS A 549 26.94 -22.39 38.70
C LYS A 549 27.58 -22.62 37.34
N ASN A 550 27.15 -21.87 36.33
CA ASN A 550 27.82 -21.84 35.02
C ASN A 550 28.14 -20.40 34.62
N VAL A 551 29.43 -20.04 34.64
CA VAL A 551 29.90 -18.67 34.37
C VAL A 551 29.73 -18.30 32.89
N ASP A 552 30.03 -19.22 31.98
CA ASP A 552 29.99 -18.99 30.53
C ASP A 552 28.56 -18.74 30.03
N LEU A 553 27.57 -19.38 30.68
CA LEU A 553 26.14 -19.17 30.41
C LEU A 553 25.50 -18.08 31.29
N ALA A 554 26.28 -17.40 32.13
CA ALA A 554 25.82 -16.40 33.10
C ALA A 554 24.65 -16.92 33.97
N VAL A 555 24.85 -18.09 34.59
CA VAL A 555 23.89 -18.76 35.48
C VAL A 555 24.43 -18.74 36.90
N GLU A 556 23.61 -18.25 37.83
CA GLU A 556 23.98 -18.08 39.23
C GLU A 556 23.52 -19.30 40.06
N GLU A 557 24.28 -19.61 41.11
CA GLU A 557 24.00 -20.75 41.98
C GLU A 557 22.86 -20.44 42.96
N GLY A 558 21.90 -21.36 43.07
CA GLY A 558 20.79 -21.27 44.01
C GLY A 558 20.13 -22.61 44.26
N GLN A 559 19.57 -22.81 45.45
CA GLN A 559 18.77 -23.98 45.79
C GLN A 559 17.29 -23.60 45.76
N LEU A 560 16.46 -24.34 45.02
CA LEU A 560 15.03 -24.06 44.85
C LEU A 560 14.31 -23.91 46.20
N ASP A 561 14.60 -24.81 47.13
CA ASP A 561 14.00 -24.89 48.46
C ASP A 561 14.24 -23.61 49.30
N TYR A 562 15.26 -22.81 48.97
CA TYR A 562 15.63 -21.57 49.67
C TYR A 562 15.81 -20.36 48.73
N VAL A 563 15.35 -20.45 47.47
CA VAL A 563 15.64 -19.45 46.42
C VAL A 563 15.17 -18.03 46.80
N TYR A 564 14.14 -17.94 47.64
CA TYR A 564 13.64 -16.68 48.18
C TYR A 564 14.70 -15.90 48.99
N LYS A 565 15.66 -16.58 49.65
CA LYS A 565 16.79 -15.94 50.35
C LYS A 565 17.79 -15.29 49.38
N TYR A 566 17.78 -15.67 48.10
CA TYR A 566 18.61 -15.05 47.07
C TYR A 566 17.98 -13.76 46.52
N LEU A 567 16.65 -13.66 46.52
CA LEU A 567 15.93 -12.57 45.85
C LEU A 567 16.29 -11.15 46.34
N PRO A 568 16.53 -10.86 47.64
CA PRO A 568 17.00 -9.54 48.07
C PRO A 568 18.28 -9.07 47.36
N LYS A 569 19.23 -9.98 47.12
CA LYS A 569 20.48 -9.67 46.38
C LYS A 569 20.23 -9.29 44.92
N VAL A 570 19.13 -9.79 44.33
CA VAL A 570 18.65 -9.37 43.01
C VAL A 570 17.94 -8.03 43.10
N PHE A 571 17.12 -7.82 44.15
CA PHE A 571 16.34 -6.60 44.35
C PHE A 571 17.22 -5.35 44.55
N ASP A 572 18.35 -5.50 45.22
CA ASP A 572 19.37 -4.45 45.38
C ASP A 572 20.13 -4.17 44.08
N ARG A 573 20.48 -5.23 43.34
CA ARG A 573 21.23 -5.14 42.07
C ARG A 573 20.46 -4.38 40.99
N TYR A 574 19.13 -4.47 40.99
CA TYR A 574 18.25 -3.83 40.00
C TYR A 574 17.28 -2.84 40.66
N SER A 575 17.85 -1.86 41.38
CA SER A 575 17.10 -0.87 42.15
C SER A 575 16.14 0.02 41.33
N SER A 576 16.33 0.10 40.00
CA SER A 576 15.48 0.86 39.06
C SER A 576 14.34 0.04 38.44
N ALA A 577 14.17 -1.23 38.79
CA ALA A 577 13.13 -2.09 38.22
C ALA A 577 11.72 -1.75 38.74
N ASP A 578 10.70 -1.93 37.90
CA ASP A 578 9.27 -1.79 38.26
C ASP A 578 8.84 -2.84 39.30
N GLY A 579 9.49 -4.00 39.27
CA GLY A 579 9.26 -5.13 40.15
C GLY A 579 9.93 -6.40 39.61
N PHE A 580 9.70 -7.52 40.30
CA PHE A 580 10.42 -8.76 40.11
C PHE A 580 9.46 -9.92 39.91
N LEU A 581 9.56 -10.61 38.77
CA LEU A 581 8.76 -11.78 38.43
C LEU A 581 9.62 -13.03 38.62
N PHE A 582 9.20 -13.95 39.49
CA PHE A 582 9.80 -15.26 39.64
C PHE A 582 9.08 -16.28 38.76
N LEU A 583 9.83 -17.20 38.14
CA LEU A 583 9.30 -18.28 37.30
C LEU A 583 10.14 -19.56 37.45
N HIS A 584 9.49 -20.70 37.61
CA HIS A 584 10.15 -22.01 37.61
C HIS A 584 10.14 -22.64 36.19
N ASP A 585 11.17 -23.39 35.82
CA ASP A 585 11.35 -23.94 34.45
C ASP A 585 10.32 -24.99 34.03
N ASP A 586 9.54 -25.52 34.97
CA ASP A 586 8.39 -26.37 34.66
C ASP A 586 7.09 -25.61 34.35
N THR A 587 7.15 -24.29 34.20
CA THR A 587 5.98 -23.42 34.04
C THR A 587 6.17 -22.43 32.89
N ILE A 588 5.23 -22.44 31.94
CA ILE A 588 5.26 -21.55 30.77
C ILE A 588 4.47 -20.28 31.09
N LEU A 589 5.09 -19.13 30.89
CA LEU A 589 4.49 -17.81 31.05
C LEU A 589 4.07 -17.26 29.69
N ASN A 590 2.76 -17.09 29.48
CA ASN A 590 2.20 -16.50 28.27
C ASN A 590 2.06 -14.99 28.46
N TYR A 591 3.17 -14.27 28.35
CA TYR A 591 3.30 -12.85 28.70
C TYR A 591 2.29 -11.92 27.99
N TRP A 592 1.79 -12.30 26.81
CA TRP A 592 0.78 -11.53 26.08
C TRP A 592 -0.56 -11.40 26.83
N ASN A 593 -0.92 -12.39 27.66
CA ASN A 593 -2.13 -12.39 28.48
C ASN A 593 -1.99 -11.56 29.77
N LEU A 594 -0.77 -11.10 30.11
CA LEU A 594 -0.50 -10.37 31.35
C LEU A 594 -0.65 -8.85 31.19
N LEU A 595 -0.97 -8.33 30.00
CA LEU A 595 -1.05 -6.88 29.73
C LEU A 595 -2.10 -6.12 30.55
N GLN A 596 -3.09 -6.83 31.09
CA GLN A 596 -4.13 -6.26 31.96
C GLN A 596 -3.80 -6.38 33.45
N ALA A 597 -2.69 -7.03 33.81
CA ALA A 597 -2.31 -7.25 35.20
C ALA A 597 -1.80 -5.95 35.84
N ASP A 598 -2.27 -5.68 37.06
CA ASP A 598 -1.90 -4.49 37.81
C ASP A 598 -0.51 -4.68 38.45
N LYS A 599 0.52 -4.10 37.81
CA LYS A 599 1.90 -4.11 38.33
C LYS A 599 2.08 -3.40 39.69
N SER A 600 1.04 -2.77 40.24
CA SER A 600 1.06 -2.26 41.62
C SER A 600 0.64 -3.31 42.67
N LYS A 601 0.27 -4.53 42.26
CA LYS A 601 -0.19 -5.59 43.17
C LYS A 601 0.73 -6.80 43.18
N LEU A 602 0.70 -7.54 44.29
CA LEU A 602 1.30 -8.87 44.39
C LEU A 602 0.55 -9.84 43.46
N TRP A 603 1.27 -10.63 42.66
CA TRP A 603 0.67 -11.67 41.81
C TRP A 603 1.14 -13.04 42.30
N ILE A 604 0.21 -13.96 42.55
CA ILE A 604 0.51 -15.33 42.97
C ILE A 604 -0.69 -16.24 42.64
N THR A 605 -0.50 -17.55 42.70
CA THR A 605 -1.48 -18.58 42.31
C THR A 605 -2.54 -18.88 43.39
N ASP A 606 -2.95 -17.91 44.21
CA ASP A 606 -3.73 -18.17 45.44
C ASP A 606 -5.13 -18.76 45.21
N LYS A 607 -5.77 -18.47 44.05
CA LYS A 607 -7.03 -19.11 43.65
C LYS A 607 -6.86 -20.43 42.88
N VAL A 608 -5.62 -20.85 42.57
CA VAL A 608 -5.33 -22.09 41.82
C VAL A 608 -5.30 -23.26 42.80
N SER A 609 -6.45 -23.91 43.00
CA SER A 609 -6.75 -24.89 44.08
C SER A 609 -5.86 -26.14 44.21
N LYS A 610 -4.87 -26.31 43.34
CA LYS A 610 -3.88 -27.40 43.37
C LYS A 610 -2.42 -26.91 43.41
N SER A 611 -2.16 -25.62 43.19
CA SER A 611 -0.87 -24.96 43.46
C SER A 611 -0.89 -24.36 44.87
N TRP A 612 -1.96 -23.64 45.22
CA TRP A 612 -2.24 -23.13 46.55
C TRP A 612 -3.18 -24.07 47.31
N THR A 613 -2.72 -24.57 48.46
CA THR A 613 -3.44 -25.54 49.29
C THR A 613 -3.29 -25.22 50.78
N THR A 614 -4.19 -25.76 51.59
CA THR A 614 -4.20 -25.61 53.04
C THR A 614 -4.18 -26.99 53.65
N VAL A 615 -3.13 -27.30 54.42
CA VAL A 615 -2.85 -28.63 54.97
C VAL A 615 -3.01 -28.58 56.48
N SER A 616 -3.87 -29.43 57.04
CA SER A 616 -3.98 -29.57 58.50
C SER A 616 -2.71 -30.17 59.06
N VAL A 617 -2.18 -29.55 60.12
CA VAL A 617 -0.97 -30.02 60.81
C VAL A 617 -1.27 -31.27 61.66
N ALA A 618 -2.53 -31.50 62.05
CA ALA A 618 -2.93 -32.65 62.83
C ALA A 618 -2.94 -33.95 62.00
N GLY A 619 -2.01 -34.87 62.29
CA GLY A 619 -1.95 -36.20 61.69
C GLY A 619 -1.22 -36.28 60.34
N ASN A 620 -0.51 -35.22 59.93
CA ASN A 620 0.36 -35.22 58.76
C ASN A 620 1.83 -35.49 59.12
N SER A 621 2.71 -35.61 58.11
CA SER A 621 4.12 -35.95 58.30
C SER A 621 4.91 -34.91 59.11
N ASP A 622 5.97 -35.37 59.79
CA ASP A 622 6.89 -34.55 60.60
C ASP A 622 7.39 -33.27 59.91
N TRP A 623 7.47 -33.26 58.58
CA TRP A 623 7.89 -32.11 57.80
C TRP A 623 6.89 -30.95 57.91
N PHE A 624 5.59 -31.21 57.75
CA PHE A 624 4.56 -30.16 57.85
C PHE A 624 4.48 -29.57 59.26
N VAL A 625 4.67 -30.41 60.30
CA VAL A 625 4.72 -29.96 61.69
C VAL A 625 5.90 -29.01 61.92
N LYS A 626 7.11 -29.40 61.50
CA LYS A 626 8.32 -28.56 61.61
C LYS A 626 8.17 -27.23 60.87
N GLN A 627 7.66 -27.25 59.64
CA GLN A 627 7.43 -26.03 58.86
C GLN A 627 6.39 -25.11 59.53
N ALA A 628 5.28 -25.66 60.05
CA ALA A 628 4.26 -24.88 60.74
C ALA A 628 4.76 -24.25 62.06
N ASP A 629 5.59 -24.96 62.82
CA ASP A 629 6.17 -24.42 64.06
C ASP A 629 7.21 -23.33 63.78
N MET A 630 8.00 -23.44 62.70
CA MET A 630 8.86 -22.36 62.24
C MET A 630 8.06 -21.14 61.78
N VAL A 631 6.99 -21.32 61.00
CA VAL A 631 6.07 -20.23 60.60
C VAL A 631 5.49 -19.52 61.82
N LYS A 632 4.98 -20.25 62.83
CA LYS A 632 4.48 -19.65 64.08
C LYS A 632 5.55 -18.83 64.81
N LYS A 633 6.79 -19.32 64.87
CA LYS A 633 7.92 -18.59 65.46
C LYS A 633 8.19 -17.27 64.74
N VAL A 634 8.23 -17.28 63.40
CA VAL A 634 8.47 -16.09 62.58
C VAL A 634 7.32 -15.08 62.72
N VAL A 635 6.07 -15.54 62.59
CA VAL A 635 4.88 -14.68 62.72
C VAL A 635 4.81 -14.03 64.10
N ALA A 636 5.27 -14.69 65.17
CA ALA A 636 5.36 -14.07 66.49
C ALA A 636 6.41 -12.95 66.58
N THR A 637 7.46 -12.98 65.75
CA THR A 637 8.54 -11.97 65.70
C THR A 637 8.35 -10.89 64.64
N MET A 638 7.38 -11.01 63.73
CA MET A 638 7.09 -10.00 62.71
C MET A 638 6.66 -8.64 63.32
N PRO A 639 6.95 -7.50 62.65
CA PRO A 639 6.29 -6.22 62.90
C PRO A 639 4.76 -6.30 62.96
N ALA A 640 4.14 -5.42 63.76
CA ALA A 640 2.72 -5.50 64.08
C ALA A 640 1.78 -5.46 62.86
N HIS A 641 2.13 -4.71 61.80
CA HIS A 641 1.32 -4.62 60.58
C HIS A 641 1.30 -5.95 59.81
N PHE A 642 2.46 -6.58 59.60
CA PHE A 642 2.54 -7.93 59.02
C PHE A 642 1.82 -8.99 59.86
N GLN A 643 1.89 -8.90 61.20
CA GLN A 643 1.17 -9.82 62.07
C GLN A 643 -0.35 -9.73 61.93
N VAL A 644 -0.90 -8.52 61.74
CA VAL A 644 -2.35 -8.31 61.56
C VAL A 644 -2.79 -8.89 60.22
N ASN A 645 -2.15 -8.49 59.12
CA ASN A 645 -2.44 -8.98 57.77
C ASN A 645 -2.41 -10.52 57.69
N TYR A 646 -1.37 -11.14 58.27
CA TYR A 646 -1.23 -12.59 58.27
C TYR A 646 -2.35 -13.29 59.08
N LYS A 647 -2.69 -12.78 60.27
CA LYS A 647 -3.73 -13.37 61.14
C LYS A 647 -5.14 -13.20 60.58
N ASP A 648 -5.42 -12.07 59.93
CA ASP A 648 -6.72 -11.84 59.28
C ASP A 648 -6.90 -12.73 58.05
N SER A 649 -5.79 -13.04 57.36
CA SER A 649 -5.76 -13.96 56.21
C SER A 649 -5.82 -15.44 56.61
N VAL A 650 -5.14 -15.85 57.69
CA VAL A 650 -5.04 -17.24 58.16
C VAL A 650 -5.89 -17.46 59.41
N LYS A 651 -7.16 -17.79 59.20
CA LYS A 651 -8.18 -17.91 60.27
C LYS A 651 -8.04 -19.12 61.20
N ASP A 652 -7.19 -20.09 60.86
CA ASP A 652 -7.00 -21.32 61.65
C ASP A 652 -5.50 -21.62 61.82
N GLN A 653 -5.04 -21.56 63.07
CA GLN A 653 -3.64 -21.78 63.47
C GLN A 653 -3.21 -23.26 63.44
N GLN A 654 -4.14 -24.18 63.19
CA GLN A 654 -3.84 -25.61 63.01
C GLN A 654 -3.55 -25.99 61.56
N ASN A 655 -3.66 -25.05 60.61
CA ASN A 655 -3.41 -25.30 59.20
C ASN A 655 -2.15 -24.57 58.69
N LEU A 656 -1.40 -25.24 57.83
CA LEU A 656 -0.28 -24.67 57.09
C LEU A 656 -0.73 -24.32 55.66
N VAL A 657 -0.50 -23.09 55.24
CA VAL A 657 -0.71 -22.66 53.84
C VAL A 657 0.53 -23.03 53.03
N ILE A 658 0.31 -23.70 51.90
CA ILE A 658 1.38 -24.16 51.02
C ILE A 658 1.05 -23.76 49.60
N CYS A 659 1.97 -23.04 48.96
CA CYS A 659 1.92 -22.67 47.56
C CYS A 659 3.13 -23.27 46.88
N ASN A 660 2.95 -24.05 45.82
CA ASN A 660 4.12 -24.54 45.07
C ASN A 660 5.01 -23.42 44.51
N SER A 661 4.46 -22.19 44.39
CA SER A 661 5.19 -20.95 44.08
C SER A 661 5.88 -20.98 42.72
N GLU A 662 5.25 -21.63 41.74
CA GLU A 662 5.80 -21.82 40.39
C GLU A 662 5.96 -20.50 39.61
N VAL A 663 5.12 -19.51 39.91
CA VAL A 663 5.18 -18.15 39.38
C VAL A 663 4.63 -17.16 40.42
N PHE A 664 5.32 -16.04 40.64
CA PHE A 664 4.83 -14.92 41.46
C PHE A 664 5.53 -13.61 41.12
N TYR A 665 4.87 -12.47 41.39
CA TYR A 665 5.40 -11.12 41.15
C TYR A 665 5.40 -10.28 42.42
N VAL A 666 6.51 -9.57 42.65
CA VAL A 666 6.70 -8.59 43.73
C VAL A 666 6.91 -7.19 43.14
N PRO A 667 5.94 -6.26 43.27
CA PRO A 667 6.10 -4.86 42.89
C PRO A 667 7.24 -4.16 43.63
N ARG A 668 7.85 -3.14 43.03
CA ARG A 668 9.00 -2.43 43.62
C ARG A 668 8.75 -1.86 45.03
N HIS A 669 7.53 -1.48 45.38
CA HIS A 669 7.23 -0.94 46.71
C HIS A 669 7.15 -2.01 47.81
N PHE A 670 6.81 -3.26 47.48
CA PHE A 670 6.83 -4.40 48.41
C PHE A 670 8.23 -5.02 48.60
N VAL A 671 9.25 -4.52 47.88
CA VAL A 671 10.64 -5.06 47.96
C VAL A 671 11.26 -4.89 49.35
N SER A 672 10.98 -3.78 50.05
CA SER A 672 11.47 -3.56 51.41
C SER A 672 10.84 -4.58 52.36
N ASP A 673 9.51 -4.67 52.33
CA ASP A 673 8.71 -5.58 53.15
C ASP A 673 9.12 -7.04 52.94
N PHE A 674 9.30 -7.47 51.68
CA PHE A 674 9.80 -8.80 51.35
C PHE A 674 11.20 -9.03 51.92
N THR A 675 12.10 -8.05 51.81
CA THR A 675 13.47 -8.17 52.33
C THR A 675 13.50 -8.27 53.85
N ASP A 676 12.69 -7.46 54.54
CA ASP A 676 12.55 -7.52 56.01
C ASP A 676 11.98 -8.88 56.45
N LEU A 677 11.00 -9.43 55.72
CA LEU A 677 10.46 -10.76 55.99
C LEU A 677 11.46 -11.89 55.70
N VAL A 678 12.33 -11.75 54.69
CA VAL A 678 13.43 -12.70 54.45
C VAL A 678 14.45 -12.66 55.59
N ASN A 679 14.82 -11.46 56.07
CA ASN A 679 15.76 -11.30 57.17
C ASN A 679 15.27 -11.96 58.47
N LEU A 680 13.95 -12.02 58.70
CA LEU A 680 13.36 -12.74 59.86
C LEU A 680 13.44 -14.27 59.76
N VAL A 681 13.79 -14.84 58.61
CA VAL A 681 13.85 -16.29 58.38
C VAL A 681 15.22 -16.81 57.94
N ASP A 682 16.26 -15.96 57.92
CA ASP A 682 17.55 -16.31 57.33
C ASP A 682 18.22 -17.51 58.04
N ASP A 683 18.16 -17.56 59.37
CA ASP A 683 18.62 -18.70 60.19
C ASP A 683 17.67 -19.92 60.21
N LEU A 684 16.51 -19.86 59.54
CA LEU A 684 15.48 -20.90 59.60
C LEU A 684 15.36 -21.71 58.31
N ASP A 685 15.05 -23.00 58.49
CA ASP A 685 14.95 -24.01 57.43
C ASP A 685 13.55 -24.04 56.78
N ILE A 686 12.99 -22.85 56.52
CA ILE A 686 11.64 -22.73 55.94
C ILE A 686 11.75 -22.95 54.43
N HIS A 687 11.01 -23.92 53.93
CA HIS A 687 11.01 -24.28 52.51
C HIS A 687 10.28 -23.21 51.68
N HIS A 688 10.75 -22.93 50.46
CA HIS A 688 10.23 -21.90 49.56
C HIS A 688 8.70 -21.91 49.41
N LYS A 689 8.14 -23.11 49.23
CA LYS A 689 6.68 -23.37 49.15
C LYS A 689 5.85 -22.99 50.37
N VAL A 690 6.50 -22.67 51.49
CA VAL A 690 5.91 -22.21 52.76
C VAL A 690 6.30 -20.75 53.01
N ALA A 691 7.56 -20.37 52.73
CA ALA A 691 8.06 -19.02 52.89
C ALA A 691 7.31 -17.99 52.01
N ILE A 692 7.19 -18.24 50.70
CA ILE A 692 6.52 -17.32 49.77
C ILE A 692 5.06 -17.04 50.14
N PRO A 693 4.17 -18.04 50.35
CA PRO A 693 2.79 -17.74 50.76
C PRO A 693 2.75 -17.04 52.12
N MET A 694 3.63 -17.39 53.07
CA MET A 694 3.71 -16.67 54.35
C MET A 694 4.06 -15.19 54.15
N PHE A 695 5.02 -14.87 53.28
CA PHE A 695 5.39 -13.48 53.00
C PHE A 695 4.26 -12.71 52.31
N PHE A 696 3.62 -13.31 51.29
CA PHE A 696 2.53 -12.66 50.56
C PHE A 696 1.35 -12.33 51.48
N LEU A 697 0.95 -13.28 52.35
CA LEU A 697 -0.12 -13.08 53.34
C LEU A 697 0.24 -12.11 54.47
N ALA A 698 1.54 -11.89 54.72
CA ALA A 698 2.02 -10.90 55.67
C ALA A 698 2.05 -9.48 55.05
N MET A 699 2.51 -9.35 53.81
CA MET A 699 2.60 -8.07 53.10
C MET A 699 1.22 -7.47 52.82
N ASP A 700 0.27 -8.25 52.30
CA ASP A 700 -1.06 -7.75 51.93
C ASP A 700 -2.15 -8.85 51.99
N SER A 701 -3.42 -8.44 51.93
CA SER A 701 -4.58 -9.35 51.94
C SER A 701 -4.80 -10.04 50.57
N PRO A 702 -5.20 -11.33 50.53
CA PRO A 702 -5.61 -12.04 49.31
C PRO A 702 -6.80 -11.46 48.52
N GLN A 703 -7.45 -10.39 48.99
CA GLN A 703 -8.41 -9.63 48.20
C GLN A 703 -7.77 -8.51 47.36
N ASN A 704 -6.54 -8.11 47.71
CA ASN A 704 -5.78 -7.05 47.05
C ASN A 704 -4.75 -7.59 46.05
N PHE A 705 -4.47 -8.90 46.05
CA PHE A 705 -3.64 -9.55 45.03
C PHE A 705 -4.28 -9.43 43.64
N ASP A 706 -3.46 -9.40 42.59
CA ASP A 706 -3.99 -9.40 41.23
C ASP A 706 -4.52 -10.79 40.82
N SER A 707 -5.66 -10.80 40.13
CA SER A 707 -6.31 -12.01 39.65
C SER A 707 -5.65 -12.68 38.43
N VAL A 708 -4.56 -12.12 37.88
CA VAL A 708 -3.95 -12.53 36.61
C VAL A 708 -3.67 -14.03 36.52
N PHE A 709 -3.24 -14.71 37.59
CA PHE A 709 -2.96 -16.15 37.58
C PHE A 709 -4.15 -17.04 37.95
N ASN A 710 -5.33 -16.49 38.20
CA ASN A 710 -6.51 -17.29 38.60
C ASN A 710 -7.01 -18.23 37.49
N SER A 711 -6.75 -17.88 36.22
CA SER A 711 -7.07 -18.69 35.04
C SER A 711 -5.89 -19.57 34.56
N MET A 712 -4.82 -19.69 35.35
CA MET A 712 -3.68 -20.55 35.05
C MET A 712 -4.08 -22.01 34.81
N LYS A 713 -3.58 -22.61 33.74
CA LYS A 713 -3.88 -24.00 33.38
C LYS A 713 -2.96 -24.95 34.15
N TYR A 714 -3.52 -25.66 35.13
CA TYR A 714 -2.74 -26.36 36.15
C TYR A 714 -3.02 -27.87 36.29
N LYS A 715 -1.96 -28.68 36.40
CA LYS A 715 -1.97 -30.10 36.85
C LYS A 715 -0.75 -30.39 37.74
N GLN A 716 -0.85 -31.38 38.63
CA GLN A 716 0.29 -31.77 39.50
C GLN A 716 1.35 -32.64 38.79
N LYS A 717 0.97 -33.40 37.76
CA LYS A 717 1.86 -34.21 36.90
C LYS A 717 1.27 -34.33 35.50
N LEU A 718 2.13 -34.39 34.48
CA LEU A 718 1.72 -34.59 33.09
C LEU A 718 1.36 -36.06 32.81
N GLN A 719 0.41 -36.27 31.90
CA GLN A 719 0.17 -37.56 31.24
C GLN A 719 0.59 -37.43 29.76
N SER A 720 0.87 -38.56 29.11
CA SER A 720 1.87 -38.75 28.05
C SER A 720 1.77 -37.93 26.74
N ASN A 721 0.81 -37.03 26.58
CA ASN A 721 0.67 -36.15 25.41
C ASN A 721 0.68 -34.67 25.85
N SER A 722 1.84 -34.01 25.74
CA SER A 722 2.05 -32.62 26.18
C SER A 722 1.32 -31.59 25.32
N THR A 723 1.33 -31.74 23.99
CA THR A 723 0.82 -30.74 23.03
C THR A 723 -0.65 -30.38 23.23
N LEU A 724 -1.52 -31.35 23.54
CA LEU A 724 -2.95 -31.13 23.81
C LEU A 724 -3.22 -30.46 25.17
N PHE A 725 -2.24 -30.37 26.07
CA PHE A 725 -2.41 -29.75 27.38
C PHE A 725 -2.09 -28.26 27.40
N TYR A 726 -1.29 -27.73 26.48
CA TYR A 726 -1.04 -26.29 26.40
C TYR A 726 -2.33 -25.47 26.12
N SER A 727 -2.30 -24.17 26.39
CA SER A 727 -3.30 -23.20 25.92
C SER A 727 -2.63 -21.83 25.79
N ALA A 728 -2.78 -21.17 24.65
CA ALA A 728 -2.28 -19.81 24.43
C ALA A 728 -3.15 -18.74 25.14
N GLU A 729 -4.38 -19.07 25.54
CA GLU A 729 -5.31 -18.18 26.24
C GLU A 729 -5.07 -18.13 27.76
N ALA A 730 -4.35 -19.11 28.31
CA ALA A 730 -4.03 -19.15 29.73
C ALA A 730 -2.87 -18.16 30.04
N PRO A 731 -2.85 -17.49 31.21
CA PRO A 731 -1.77 -16.58 31.62
C PRO A 731 -0.46 -17.32 31.91
N ALA A 732 -0.58 -18.54 32.44
CA ALA A 732 0.52 -19.48 32.61
C ALA A 732 0.01 -20.93 32.48
N VAL A 733 0.92 -21.86 32.19
CA VAL A 733 0.64 -23.30 32.02
C VAL A 733 1.64 -24.12 32.83
N HIS A 734 1.15 -25.00 33.72
CA HIS A 734 1.95 -25.93 34.51
C HIS A 734 1.30 -27.33 34.58
N PRO A 735 2.07 -28.42 34.53
CA PRO A 735 3.51 -28.47 34.32
C PRO A 735 3.83 -28.49 32.82
N TRP A 736 5.05 -28.10 32.49
CA TRP A 736 5.68 -28.30 31.20
C TRP A 736 7.12 -28.75 31.41
N SER A 737 7.72 -29.53 30.51
CA SER A 737 9.10 -29.98 30.68
C SER A 737 9.83 -29.83 29.36
N VAL A 738 10.91 -29.04 29.39
CA VAL A 738 11.83 -28.84 28.26
C VAL A 738 13.14 -29.51 28.62
N THR A 739 13.38 -30.68 28.03
CA THR A 739 14.59 -31.51 28.28
C THR A 739 15.57 -31.51 27.11
N SER A 740 15.17 -30.97 25.97
CA SER A 740 15.98 -30.90 24.76
C SER A 740 15.56 -29.74 23.87
N GLU A 741 16.46 -29.30 23.00
CA GLU A 741 16.22 -28.32 21.92
C GLU A 741 15.01 -28.71 21.05
N GLN A 742 14.80 -30.00 20.80
CA GLN A 742 13.61 -30.47 20.07
C GLN A 742 12.31 -30.25 20.85
N ASP A 743 12.34 -30.28 22.18
CA ASP A 743 11.17 -30.01 23.02
C ASP A 743 10.94 -28.50 23.17
N PHE A 744 12.00 -27.70 23.16
CA PHE A 744 11.92 -26.24 23.07
C PHE A 744 11.33 -25.79 21.73
N ILE A 745 11.82 -26.31 20.61
CA ILE A 745 11.27 -26.09 19.26
C ILE A 745 9.78 -26.46 19.20
N LYS A 746 9.37 -27.59 19.80
CA LYS A 746 7.94 -27.97 19.90
C LYS A 746 7.16 -26.95 20.73
N LEU A 747 7.66 -26.54 21.88
CA LEU A 747 7.03 -25.51 22.72
C LEU A 747 6.83 -24.21 21.95
N ILE A 748 7.88 -23.69 21.31
CA ILE A 748 7.85 -22.45 20.53
C ILE A 748 6.77 -22.50 19.44
N ARG A 749 6.70 -23.60 18.66
CA ARG A 749 5.67 -23.78 17.62
C ARG A 749 4.23 -23.76 18.15
N ILE A 750 4.02 -24.09 19.42
CA ILE A 750 2.69 -24.05 20.06
C ILE A 750 2.44 -22.66 20.68
N MET A 751 3.48 -22.03 21.26
CA MET A 751 3.42 -20.64 21.75
C MET A 751 3.22 -19.62 20.63
N ALA A 752 3.61 -19.94 19.40
CA ALA A 752 3.41 -19.12 18.20
C ALA A 752 1.94 -18.77 17.90
N VAL A 753 0.99 -19.49 18.50
CA VAL A 753 -0.45 -19.13 18.46
C VAL A 753 -0.74 -17.81 19.20
N GLY A 754 0.09 -17.45 20.19
CA GLY A 754 -0.05 -16.21 20.97
C GLY A 754 0.96 -15.10 20.61
N ASP A 755 2.21 -15.45 20.29
CA ASP A 755 3.17 -14.55 19.62
C ASP A 755 3.74 -15.21 18.36
N PRO A 756 3.21 -14.91 17.16
CA PRO A 756 3.67 -15.49 15.91
C PRO A 756 5.16 -15.29 15.62
N LEU A 757 5.77 -14.20 16.10
CA LEU A 757 7.19 -13.92 15.90
C LEU A 757 8.10 -14.88 16.68
N LEU A 758 7.57 -15.71 17.58
CA LEU A 758 8.35 -16.81 18.16
C LEU A 758 8.82 -17.82 17.11
N MET A 759 8.15 -17.91 15.95
CA MET A 759 8.61 -18.73 14.84
C MET A 759 9.97 -18.30 14.26
N GLU A 760 10.44 -17.08 14.53
CA GLU A 760 11.80 -16.62 14.17
C GLU A 760 12.92 -17.32 14.98
N LEU A 761 12.57 -18.03 16.07
CA LEU A 761 13.50 -18.70 16.96
C LEU A 761 13.74 -20.19 16.61
N VAL A 762 13.18 -20.71 15.51
CA VAL A 762 13.03 -22.16 15.20
C VAL A 762 13.37 -22.54 13.76
#